data_AF-G4SWK5-F1
#
_entry.id   AF-G4SWK5-F1
#
_cell.length_a   1.000
_cell.length_b   1.000
_cell.length_c   1.000
_cell.angle_alpha   90.00
_cell.angle_beta   90.00
_cell.angle_gamma   90.00
#
_symmetry.space_group_name_H-M   'P 1'
#
loop_
_entity.id
_entity.type
_entity.pdbx_description
1 polymer ?
#
loop_
_entity_poly.entity_id
_entity_poly.type
_entity_poly.pdbx_seq_one_letter_code
_entity_poly.pdbx_strand_id
1 'polypeptide(L)'
;MNDTKVRLSGYHRLKKLRTALATARGTVLLADLKREAEGTISHDQTKRVTYLTTLFSRIHRELFQDWKDQATIRHRPGTMTDADKRLKFRKTIGRLVLDEEANRDTAIFDNNGFVINADNIDERLADFYLKMRIVRPFDYGNRITLDFFMTILGRLPAFKAVYEHGIDFRRIDQHDAIALHDTSSDIEALTRAFRHALDSLRNQSLINQANGYGIWPENKTFVSGIPFLSYVTENGTQCLVSVNGGLVPLDSIQEELFTAGKHIADYPLCSPDNIVGYLPGTEALRTTEKTEIDGITVGKQGEAPLFCLDVNMLTGLRSPSHAELLELVKQCAGNQASIFNLADNDSLKQQLLIAANGDERLQRSVEIAYVRLAKIVRILKHAEDDIFFGKTPVEEPRLFMSMGGAGSGKSVVEEIATNHCGDNFVIASLDEFRKQSDLYKVLTAANHHSDDYVYVEPFANRLRDAVAHRAKLERINILYDGTGIPYSPRYSSIIHEFKQAGFYTQITAVDAFIVKPGNREHELIRSTVIDSVKQRFEKTGRALPWVITVYKHIRSPESFLDALEDPALDKISLFANDSEPGMHYLIAESFNLPDREVKLLKTHQLSGSLAKSLISLSKTNDDSLLRNLAHNDKTTLRRMIDRNPEYNEQNVAYLIHNRLHDHRVLVIYNCRRMIDFIDKRQLNPNASGEQGLLHKPEALAFHVDPPSRTPWLISLQDST
;
A
#
# COMPACT_ATOMS: atom_id res chain seq x y z
N MET A 1 -14.71 23.32 38.28
CA MET A 1 -15.62 22.16 38.46
C MET A 1 -14.79 20.90 38.53
N ASN A 2 -14.92 20.13 39.62
CA ASN A 2 -14.13 18.93 39.89
C ASN A 2 -14.32 17.89 38.80
N ASP A 3 -13.24 17.66 38.05
CA ASP A 3 -13.09 16.67 37.00
C ASP A 3 -12.90 15.29 37.65
N THR A 4 -14.00 14.64 38.05
CA THR A 4 -14.00 13.18 38.26
C THR A 4 -13.74 12.52 36.92
N LYS A 5 -12.47 12.53 36.49
CA LYS A 5 -11.98 11.73 35.37
C LYS A 5 -12.25 10.28 35.72
N VAL A 6 -13.30 9.71 35.15
CA VAL A 6 -13.49 8.26 35.09
C VAL A 6 -12.16 7.68 34.63
N ARG A 7 -11.46 6.98 35.54
CA ARG A 7 -10.18 6.32 35.23
C ARG A 7 -10.48 5.11 34.37
N LEU A 8 -10.66 5.36 33.07
CA LEU A 8 -10.82 4.34 32.04
C LEU A 8 -9.60 3.41 32.06
N SER A 9 -9.84 2.12 32.28
CA SER A 9 -8.82 1.09 32.07
C SER A 9 -8.32 1.17 30.63
N GLY A 10 -7.00 1.11 30.43
CA GLY A 10 -6.41 1.22 29.08
C GLY A 10 -6.41 2.61 28.44
N TYR A 11 -6.80 3.69 29.14
CA TYR A 11 -6.85 5.05 28.57
C TYR A 11 -5.55 5.47 27.87
N HIS A 12 -4.39 5.10 28.42
CA HIS A 12 -3.09 5.38 27.81
C HIS A 12 -2.95 4.73 26.43
N ARG A 13 -3.34 3.46 26.29
CA ARG A 13 -3.31 2.71 25.03
C ARG A 13 -4.28 3.29 24.01
N LEU A 14 -5.50 3.62 24.43
CA LEU A 14 -6.49 4.28 23.58
C LEU A 14 -6.01 5.65 23.08
N LYS A 15 -5.35 6.43 23.95
CA LYS A 15 -4.73 7.69 23.54
C LYS A 15 -3.67 7.48 22.46
N LYS A 16 -2.82 6.45 22.61
CA LYS A 16 -1.81 6.09 21.59
C LYS A 16 -2.45 5.67 20.27
N LEU A 17 -3.47 4.80 20.30
CA LEU A 17 -4.22 4.40 19.10
C LEU A 17 -4.83 5.61 18.38
N ARG A 18 -5.47 6.52 19.12
CA ARG A 18 -5.98 7.77 18.54
C ARG A 18 -4.89 8.60 17.88
N THR A 19 -3.73 8.74 18.53
CA THR A 19 -2.60 9.49 17.98
C THR A 19 -2.04 8.81 16.73
N ALA A 20 -1.86 7.49 16.72
CA ALA A 20 -1.38 6.75 15.57
C ALA A 20 -2.32 6.90 14.35
N LEU A 21 -3.63 6.75 14.56
CA LEU A 21 -4.64 7.00 13.53
C LEU A 21 -4.57 8.44 13.00
N ALA A 22 -4.48 9.43 13.90
CA ALA A 22 -4.39 10.83 13.51
C ALA A 22 -3.11 11.16 12.74
N THR A 23 -1.96 10.63 13.16
CA THR A 23 -0.69 10.78 12.45
C THR A 23 -0.78 10.15 11.06
N ALA A 24 -1.34 8.94 10.95
CA ALA A 24 -1.54 8.28 9.66
C ALA A 24 -2.43 9.10 8.71
N ARG A 25 -3.60 9.58 9.18
CA ARG A 25 -4.49 10.48 8.41
C ARG A 25 -3.79 11.78 8.04
N GLY A 26 -2.97 12.33 8.93
CA GLY A 26 -2.20 13.56 8.68
C GLY A 26 -1.26 13.46 7.49
N THR A 27 -0.59 12.31 7.29
CA THR A 27 0.29 12.12 6.12
C THR A 27 -0.44 12.25 4.79
N VAL A 28 -1.71 11.82 4.73
CA VAL A 28 -2.56 11.91 3.53
C VAL A 28 -3.12 13.33 3.39
N LEU A 29 -3.70 13.86 4.47
CA LEU A 29 -4.29 15.19 4.52
C LEU A 29 -3.30 16.30 4.09
N LEU A 30 -2.04 16.14 4.46
CA LEU A 30 -1.01 17.11 4.14
C LEU A 30 -0.78 17.26 2.64
N ALA A 31 -0.85 16.15 1.89
CA ALA A 31 -0.73 16.16 0.44
C ALA A 31 -1.96 16.82 -0.22
N ASP A 32 -3.15 16.59 0.32
CA ASP A 32 -4.39 17.18 -0.17
C ASP A 32 -4.43 18.70 0.03
N LEU A 33 -4.16 19.16 1.26
CA LEU A 33 -4.14 20.59 1.57
C LEU A 33 -3.04 21.34 0.81
N LYS A 34 -1.91 20.68 0.50
CA LYS A 34 -0.86 21.28 -0.34
C LYS A 34 -1.37 21.58 -1.75
N ARG A 35 -2.14 20.67 -2.35
CA ARG A 35 -2.75 20.88 -3.69
C ARG A 35 -3.80 22.00 -3.66
N GLU A 36 -4.57 22.10 -2.59
CA GLU A 36 -5.62 23.12 -2.45
C GLU A 36 -5.07 24.53 -2.13
N ALA A 37 -3.90 24.62 -1.49
CA ALA A 37 -3.35 25.89 -1.02
C ALA A 37 -3.07 26.91 -2.15
N GLU A 38 -2.89 26.45 -3.39
CA GLU A 38 -2.73 27.28 -4.60
C GLU A 38 -3.95 28.20 -4.85
N GLY A 39 -5.16 27.79 -4.43
CA GLY A 39 -6.37 28.59 -4.57
C GLY A 39 -6.50 29.76 -3.58
N THR A 40 -5.58 29.90 -2.62
CA THR A 40 -5.71 30.85 -1.50
C THR A 40 -5.03 32.21 -1.72
N ILE A 41 -4.61 32.47 -2.97
CA ILE A 41 -3.84 33.65 -3.40
C ILE A 41 -4.69 34.94 -3.33
N SER A 42 -6.02 34.86 -3.46
CA SER A 42 -6.93 36.02 -3.58
C SER A 42 -7.66 36.43 -2.29
N HIS A 43 -7.21 35.97 -1.11
CA HIS A 43 -7.91 36.24 0.15
C HIS A 43 -7.42 37.53 0.84
N ASP A 44 -8.33 38.51 0.96
CA ASP A 44 -8.24 39.71 1.83
C ASP A 44 -8.28 39.36 3.35
N GLN A 45 -8.14 40.36 4.24
CA GLN A 45 -8.15 40.19 5.71
C GLN A 45 -9.31 39.30 6.23
N THR A 46 -10.55 39.63 5.85
CA THR A 46 -11.74 38.92 6.36
C THR A 46 -11.79 37.48 5.83
N LYS A 47 -11.46 37.28 4.55
CA LYS A 47 -11.35 35.95 3.96
C LYS A 47 -10.21 35.14 4.58
N ARG A 48 -9.08 35.77 4.92
CA ARG A 48 -7.91 35.11 5.55
C ARG A 48 -8.25 34.59 6.94
N VAL A 49 -8.86 35.40 7.81
CA VAL A 49 -9.28 34.97 9.16
C VAL A 49 -10.31 33.83 9.07
N THR A 50 -11.28 33.95 8.16
CA THR A 50 -12.32 32.93 7.94
C THR A 50 -11.71 31.62 7.42
N TYR A 51 -10.78 31.71 6.48
CA TYR A 51 -10.03 30.58 5.94
C TYR A 51 -9.23 29.87 7.04
N LEU A 52 -8.41 30.59 7.81
CA LEU A 52 -7.57 29.99 8.86
C LEU A 52 -8.40 29.34 9.97
N THR A 53 -9.54 29.95 10.33
CA THR A 53 -10.52 29.39 11.27
C THR A 53 -11.09 28.07 10.75
N THR A 54 -11.50 28.06 9.49
CA THR A 54 -12.08 26.87 8.83
C THR A 54 -11.03 25.77 8.68
N LEU A 55 -9.81 26.14 8.29
CA LEU A 55 -8.67 25.23 8.14
C LEU A 55 -8.35 24.52 9.46
N PHE A 56 -8.23 25.25 10.59
CA PHE A 56 -7.95 24.63 11.89
C PHE A 56 -9.01 23.61 12.29
N SER A 57 -10.29 23.96 12.08
CA SER A 57 -11.42 23.08 12.39
C SER A 57 -11.48 21.87 11.46
N ARG A 58 -11.16 22.06 10.18
CA ARG A 58 -11.06 20.99 9.17
C ARG A 58 -9.93 20.02 9.50
N ILE A 59 -8.74 20.52 9.85
CA ILE A 59 -7.60 19.70 10.26
C ILE A 59 -8.02 18.78 11.41
N HIS A 60 -8.60 19.32 12.48
CA HIS A 60 -9.07 18.46 13.58
C HIS A 60 -10.15 17.47 13.12
N ARG A 61 -11.08 17.87 12.26
CA ARG A 61 -12.14 16.99 11.77
C ARG A 61 -11.56 15.78 11.04
N GLU A 62 -10.61 16.00 10.16
CA GLU A 62 -10.05 14.97 9.27
C GLU A 62 -8.99 14.11 9.98
N LEU A 63 -8.13 14.70 10.82
CA LEU A 63 -7.18 13.93 11.63
C LEU A 63 -7.89 12.97 12.59
N PHE A 64 -9.08 13.31 13.10
CA PHE A 64 -9.76 12.53 14.14
C PHE A 64 -11.07 11.89 13.67
N GLN A 65 -11.28 11.74 12.37
CA GLN A 65 -12.49 11.16 11.79
C GLN A 65 -12.75 9.74 12.33
N ASP A 66 -11.71 8.91 12.45
CA ASP A 66 -11.81 7.51 12.94
C ASP A 66 -12.12 7.42 14.44
N TRP A 67 -12.04 8.53 15.17
CA TRP A 67 -12.28 8.60 16.61
C TRP A 67 -13.66 9.17 16.98
N LYS A 68 -14.49 9.54 15.98
CA LYS A 68 -15.72 10.34 16.15
C LYS A 68 -16.86 9.69 16.91
N ASP A 69 -16.81 8.38 17.17
CA ASP A 69 -17.88 7.61 17.82
C ASP A 69 -17.42 6.83 19.07
N GLN A 70 -16.22 7.14 19.59
CA GLN A 70 -15.65 6.47 20.78
C GLN A 70 -16.41 6.78 22.08
N ALA A 71 -16.36 5.89 23.08
CA ALA A 71 -17.05 6.14 24.36
C ALA A 71 -16.43 7.32 25.14
N THR A 72 -15.18 7.64 24.85
CA THR A 72 -14.39 8.63 25.61
C THR A 72 -14.58 10.08 25.14
N ILE A 73 -15.39 10.31 24.10
CA ILE A 73 -15.55 11.65 23.50
C ILE A 73 -16.94 12.22 23.76
N ARG A 74 -17.01 13.55 23.86
CA ARG A 74 -18.24 14.31 24.17
C ARG A 74 -18.71 15.19 23.01
N HIS A 75 -17.92 15.29 21.94
CA HIS A 75 -18.21 16.12 20.78
C HIS A 75 -17.66 15.49 19.50
N ARG A 76 -18.23 15.89 18.35
CA ARG A 76 -17.73 15.49 17.03
C ARG A 76 -16.37 16.16 16.75
N PRO A 77 -15.46 15.50 16.02
CA PRO A 77 -14.23 16.12 15.54
C PRO A 77 -14.49 17.46 14.82
N GLY A 78 -13.66 18.47 15.09
CA GLY A 78 -13.75 19.81 14.49
C GLY A 78 -14.84 20.70 15.09
N THR A 79 -15.66 20.19 16.02
CA THR A 79 -16.67 20.99 16.72
C THR A 79 -16.11 21.54 18.02
N MET A 80 -16.10 22.87 18.16
CA MET A 80 -15.75 23.55 19.41
C MET A 80 -17.04 23.79 20.21
N THR A 81 -17.25 23.04 21.29
CA THR A 81 -18.52 23.09 22.06
C THR A 81 -18.60 24.23 23.07
N ASP A 82 -17.46 24.62 23.64
CA ASP A 82 -17.32 25.68 24.64
C ASP A 82 -17.32 27.08 23.99
N ALA A 83 -18.29 27.93 24.37
CA ALA A 83 -18.47 29.26 23.79
C ALA A 83 -17.30 30.23 24.10
N ASP A 84 -16.76 30.17 25.30
CA ASP A 84 -15.66 31.04 25.72
C ASP A 84 -14.38 30.65 25.01
N LYS A 85 -14.12 29.35 24.87
CA LYS A 85 -12.99 28.86 24.08
C LYS A 85 -13.14 29.20 22.60
N ARG A 86 -14.35 29.12 22.03
CA ARG A 86 -14.63 29.55 20.65
C ARG A 86 -14.29 31.03 20.44
N LEU A 87 -14.71 31.90 21.37
CA LEU A 87 -14.42 33.32 21.29
C LEU A 87 -12.91 33.59 21.38
N LYS A 88 -12.24 32.98 22.36
CA LYS A 88 -10.78 33.10 22.52
C LYS A 88 -10.03 32.55 21.30
N PHE A 89 -10.45 31.41 20.76
CA PHE A 89 -9.90 30.82 19.54
C PHE A 89 -9.96 31.81 18.37
N ARG A 90 -11.15 32.38 18.10
CA ARG A 90 -11.35 33.32 17.00
C ARG A 90 -10.50 34.59 17.17
N LYS A 91 -10.42 35.12 18.40
CA LYS A 91 -9.53 36.24 18.73
C LYS A 91 -8.05 35.89 18.46
N THR A 92 -7.61 34.71 18.87
CA THR A 92 -6.22 34.27 18.66
C THR A 92 -5.90 34.08 17.17
N ILE A 93 -6.81 33.51 16.36
CA ILE A 93 -6.64 33.43 14.90
C ILE A 93 -6.62 34.83 14.27
N GLY A 94 -7.50 35.73 14.70
CA GLY A 94 -7.56 37.11 14.20
C GLY A 94 -6.24 37.85 14.37
N ARG A 95 -5.50 37.58 15.45
CA ARG A 95 -4.18 38.21 15.71
C ARG A 95 -3.11 37.88 14.67
N LEU A 96 -3.29 36.83 13.87
CA LEU A 96 -2.40 36.51 12.76
C LEU A 96 -2.52 37.50 11.60
N VAL A 97 -3.60 38.28 11.51
CA VAL A 97 -3.82 39.24 10.44
C VAL A 97 -3.83 40.64 11.03
N LEU A 98 -3.06 41.55 10.46
CA LEU A 98 -2.92 42.92 10.91
C LEU A 98 -4.31 43.57 11.01
N ASP A 99 -4.52 44.31 12.09
CA ASP A 99 -5.72 45.08 12.40
C ASP A 99 -5.25 46.38 13.08
N GLU A 100 -4.77 47.31 12.24
CA GLU A 100 -4.16 48.58 12.66
C GLU A 100 -3.00 48.41 13.67
N GLU A 101 -2.88 49.29 14.68
CA GLU A 101 -1.81 49.22 15.69
C GLU A 101 -2.01 48.12 16.74
N ALA A 102 -3.23 47.57 16.87
CA ALA A 102 -3.62 46.73 18.02
C ALA A 102 -2.86 45.38 18.10
N ASN A 103 -2.39 44.86 16.97
CA ASN A 103 -1.66 43.57 16.91
C ASN A 103 -0.42 43.61 16.01
N ARG A 104 0.13 44.81 15.76
CA ARG A 104 1.30 45.05 14.90
C ARG A 104 2.49 44.15 15.20
N ASP A 105 2.72 43.83 16.47
CA ASP A 105 3.85 43.00 16.91
C ASP A 105 3.59 41.49 16.82
N THR A 106 2.36 41.08 16.45
CA THR A 106 1.95 39.66 16.41
C THR A 106 1.37 39.20 15.08
N ALA A 107 1.01 40.14 14.19
CA ALA A 107 0.48 39.84 12.87
C ALA A 107 1.52 39.14 11.96
N ILE A 108 1.08 38.17 11.17
CA ILE A 108 1.89 37.51 10.14
C ILE A 108 1.40 37.92 8.74
N PHE A 109 0.13 38.25 8.61
CA PHE A 109 -0.48 38.76 7.38
C PHE A 109 -0.83 40.24 7.51
N ASP A 110 -0.72 41.01 6.44
CA ASP A 110 -1.24 42.39 6.37
C ASP A 110 -2.75 42.43 6.10
N ASN A 111 -3.33 43.64 6.01
CA ASN A 111 -4.77 43.83 5.76
C ASN A 111 -5.21 43.34 4.36
N ASN A 112 -4.27 43.14 3.44
CA ASN A 112 -4.52 42.60 2.11
C ASN A 112 -4.31 41.08 2.06
N GLY A 113 -3.90 40.47 3.17
CA GLY A 113 -3.65 39.04 3.28
C GLY A 113 -2.29 38.58 2.75
N PHE A 114 -1.36 39.50 2.47
CA PHE A 114 0.04 39.19 2.16
C PHE A 114 0.82 38.92 3.43
N VAL A 115 1.87 38.11 3.35
CA VAL A 115 2.73 37.84 4.51
C VAL A 115 3.69 39.01 4.74
N ILE A 116 3.83 39.41 5.99
CA ILE A 116 4.71 40.48 6.44
C ILE A 116 6.11 39.90 6.61
N ASN A 117 7.11 40.52 5.97
CA ASN A 117 8.51 40.24 6.28
C ASN A 117 8.89 40.94 7.60
N ALA A 118 9.10 40.16 8.64
CA ALA A 118 9.51 40.62 9.97
C ALA A 118 10.74 39.85 10.47
N ASP A 119 11.68 40.57 11.09
CA ASP A 119 12.89 40.00 11.69
C ASP A 119 12.59 39.07 12.88
N ASN A 120 11.42 39.25 13.51
CA ASN A 120 10.97 38.50 14.68
C ASN A 120 9.81 37.51 14.38
N ILE A 121 9.80 36.93 13.17
CA ILE A 121 8.76 35.97 12.77
C ILE A 121 8.66 34.75 13.69
N ASP A 122 9.79 34.29 14.23
CA ASP A 122 9.87 33.20 15.21
C ASP A 122 9.13 33.55 16.51
N GLU A 123 9.29 34.77 17.02
CA GLU A 123 8.55 35.28 18.20
C GLU A 123 7.04 35.38 17.94
N ARG A 124 6.65 35.86 16.75
CA ARG A 124 5.23 35.98 16.36
C ARG A 124 4.55 34.61 16.30
N LEU A 125 5.23 33.61 15.72
CA LEU A 125 4.76 32.23 15.66
C LEU A 125 4.69 31.61 17.07
N ALA A 126 5.68 31.87 17.93
CA ALA A 126 5.71 31.39 19.30
C ALA A 126 4.58 31.98 20.16
N ASP A 127 4.29 33.28 20.06
CA ASP A 127 3.17 33.92 20.76
C ASP A 127 1.83 33.32 20.34
N PHE A 128 1.63 33.13 19.04
CA PHE A 128 0.44 32.47 18.51
C PHE A 128 0.31 31.04 19.05
N TYR A 129 1.39 30.24 18.97
CA TYR A 129 1.39 28.85 19.43
C TYR A 129 1.06 28.76 20.92
N LEU A 130 1.74 29.55 21.77
CA LEU A 130 1.53 29.60 23.22
C LEU A 130 0.06 29.92 23.55
N LYS A 131 -0.51 30.94 22.91
CA LYS A 131 -1.90 31.34 23.17
C LYS A 131 -2.89 30.31 22.68
N MET A 132 -2.70 29.75 21.48
CA MET A 132 -3.59 28.72 20.94
C MET A 132 -3.59 27.46 21.82
N ARG A 133 -2.42 27.11 22.35
CA ARG A 133 -2.24 26.01 23.29
C ARG A 133 -2.98 26.22 24.61
N ILE A 134 -3.11 27.45 25.10
CA ILE A 134 -3.91 27.77 26.29
C ILE A 134 -5.41 27.66 25.98
N VAL A 135 -5.84 28.12 24.80
CA VAL A 135 -7.25 28.09 24.39
C VAL A 135 -7.81 26.67 24.38
N ARG A 136 -7.06 25.70 23.83
CA ARG A 136 -7.49 24.28 23.68
C ARG A 136 -8.93 24.16 23.18
N PRO A 137 -9.20 24.60 21.94
CA PRO A 137 -10.57 24.71 21.41
C PRO A 137 -11.37 23.40 21.39
N PHE A 138 -10.70 22.25 21.47
CA PHE A 138 -11.30 20.92 21.49
C PHE A 138 -11.04 20.19 22.82
N ASP A 139 -11.81 19.16 23.16
CA ASP A 139 -11.56 18.39 24.39
C ASP A 139 -10.36 17.44 24.24
N TYR A 140 -10.01 17.08 23.02
CA TYR A 140 -8.89 16.21 22.69
C TYR A 140 -8.16 16.69 21.44
N GLY A 141 -7.01 16.08 21.12
CA GLY A 141 -6.34 16.29 19.83
C GLY A 141 -5.68 17.65 19.57
N ASN A 142 -5.91 18.67 20.40
CA ASN A 142 -5.43 20.04 20.17
C ASN A 142 -3.95 20.16 19.77
N ARG A 143 -3.07 19.39 20.40
CA ARG A 143 -1.62 19.48 20.17
C ARG A 143 -1.25 19.12 18.74
N ILE A 144 -1.56 17.90 18.30
CA ILE A 144 -1.25 17.46 16.94
C ILE A 144 -1.99 18.30 15.89
N THR A 145 -3.20 18.78 16.19
CA THR A 145 -3.90 19.75 15.33
C THR A 145 -3.12 21.05 15.19
N LEU A 146 -2.59 21.59 16.29
CA LEU A 146 -1.81 22.82 16.28
C LEU A 146 -0.48 22.64 15.55
N ASP A 147 0.26 21.57 15.83
CA ASP A 147 1.53 21.26 15.16
C ASP A 147 1.32 21.11 13.64
N PHE A 148 0.23 20.43 13.25
CA PHE A 148 -0.18 20.30 11.85
C PHE A 148 -0.57 21.64 11.24
N PHE A 149 -1.35 22.45 11.94
CA PHE A 149 -1.74 23.78 11.49
C PHE A 149 -0.53 24.69 11.26
N MET A 150 0.46 24.69 12.17
CA MET A 150 1.71 25.45 11.98
C MET A 150 2.49 24.98 10.76
N THR A 151 2.56 23.66 10.55
CA THR A 151 3.22 23.07 9.38
C THR A 151 2.52 23.48 8.08
N ILE A 152 1.17 23.49 8.04
CA ILE A 152 0.41 23.96 6.88
C ILE A 152 0.56 25.46 6.67
N LEU A 153 0.54 26.25 7.74
CA LEU A 153 0.72 27.71 7.69
C LEU A 153 2.04 28.04 6.99
N GLY A 154 3.13 27.39 7.39
CA GLY A 154 4.45 27.54 6.78
C GLY A 154 4.56 27.05 5.32
N ARG A 155 3.53 26.36 4.82
CA ARG A 155 3.47 25.84 3.44
C ARG A 155 2.51 26.59 2.53
N LEU A 156 1.74 27.56 3.05
CA LEU A 156 0.89 28.40 2.21
C LEU A 156 1.77 29.14 1.18
N PRO A 157 1.32 29.26 -0.09
CA PRO A 157 2.08 29.99 -1.11
C PRO A 157 2.48 31.40 -0.68
N ALA A 158 1.57 32.12 -0.02
CA ALA A 158 1.82 33.45 0.52
C ALA A 158 2.95 33.48 1.59
N PHE A 159 3.03 32.44 2.43
CA PHE A 159 4.10 32.33 3.44
C PHE A 159 5.42 31.98 2.79
N LYS A 160 5.44 31.00 1.88
CA LYS A 160 6.66 30.60 1.16
C LYS A 160 7.21 31.68 0.23
N ALA A 161 6.39 32.63 -0.21
CA ALA A 161 6.85 33.78 -0.99
C ALA A 161 7.77 34.73 -0.20
N VAL A 162 7.68 34.72 1.14
CA VAL A 162 8.50 35.55 2.04
C VAL A 162 9.52 34.71 2.80
N TYR A 163 9.08 33.55 3.29
CA TYR A 163 9.88 32.59 4.05
C TYR A 163 9.98 31.27 3.28
N GLU A 164 10.87 31.25 2.28
CA GLU A 164 10.98 30.20 1.24
C GLU A 164 10.99 28.76 1.79
N HIS A 165 11.69 28.55 2.90
CA HIS A 165 11.89 27.23 3.48
C HIS A 165 10.76 26.76 4.41
N GLY A 166 9.79 27.63 4.70
CA GLY A 166 8.62 27.33 5.53
C GLY A 166 8.96 26.85 6.95
N ILE A 167 7.97 26.24 7.60
CA ILE A 167 8.09 25.67 8.95
C ILE A 167 8.21 24.16 8.84
N ASP A 168 9.27 23.58 9.43
CA ASP A 168 9.51 22.13 9.44
C ASP A 168 10.05 21.66 10.80
N PHE A 169 9.23 20.94 11.58
CA PHE A 169 9.65 20.47 12.91
C PHE A 169 10.61 19.27 12.87
N ARG A 170 11.08 18.82 11.70
CA ARG A 170 12.23 17.90 11.62
C ARG A 170 13.55 18.58 11.93
N ARG A 171 13.60 19.92 11.87
CA ARG A 171 14.79 20.76 12.10
C ARG A 171 15.04 21.09 13.58
N ILE A 172 14.09 20.80 14.46
CA ILE A 172 14.21 21.12 15.89
C ILE A 172 15.06 20.07 16.63
N ASP A 173 15.51 20.40 17.84
CA ASP A 173 16.18 19.43 18.72
C ASP A 173 15.25 18.87 19.82
N GLN A 174 15.80 18.01 20.69
CA GLN A 174 15.04 17.39 21.76
C GLN A 174 14.48 18.43 22.76
N HIS A 175 15.24 19.49 23.07
CA HIS A 175 14.79 20.50 24.03
C HIS A 175 13.64 21.32 23.45
N ASP A 176 13.69 21.62 22.15
CA ASP A 176 12.59 22.27 21.44
C ASP A 176 11.34 21.38 21.39
N ALA A 177 11.51 20.08 21.12
CA ALA A 177 10.40 19.12 21.11
C ALA A 177 9.74 19.03 22.49
N ILE A 178 10.53 19.00 23.57
CA ILE A 178 10.02 19.08 24.94
C ILE A 178 9.31 20.41 25.16
N ALA A 179 9.87 21.53 24.71
CA ALA A 179 9.30 22.86 24.89
C ALA A 179 7.92 22.99 24.22
N LEU A 180 7.76 22.52 22.98
CA LEU A 180 6.47 22.48 22.28
C LEU A 180 5.43 21.60 23.00
N HIS A 181 5.85 20.71 23.91
CA HIS A 181 5.01 19.72 24.54
C HIS A 181 4.72 19.93 26.03
N ASP A 182 5.60 20.60 26.76
CA ASP A 182 5.40 20.95 28.16
C ASP A 182 4.58 22.23 28.36
N THR A 183 3.40 22.15 28.97
CA THR A 183 2.45 23.27 29.10
C THR A 183 2.97 24.45 29.92
N SER A 184 4.06 24.25 30.66
CA SER A 184 4.77 25.29 31.40
C SER A 184 5.86 26.01 30.60
N SER A 185 6.19 25.59 29.38
CA SER A 185 7.24 26.25 28.58
C SER A 185 6.97 27.73 28.39
N ASP A 186 8.00 28.54 28.59
CA ASP A 186 7.99 29.97 28.38
C ASP A 186 8.05 30.34 26.89
N ILE A 187 7.86 31.63 26.62
CA ILE A 187 7.89 32.16 25.26
C ILE A 187 9.29 32.03 24.63
N GLU A 188 10.37 32.18 25.40
CA GLU A 188 11.75 32.12 24.89
C GLU A 188 12.09 30.73 24.34
N ALA A 189 11.71 29.66 25.06
CA ALA A 189 11.89 28.29 24.61
C ALA A 189 11.09 28.00 23.34
N LEU A 190 9.87 28.53 23.23
CA LEU A 190 9.03 28.38 22.03
C LEU A 190 9.59 29.18 20.85
N THR A 191 10.07 30.41 21.07
CA THR A 191 10.73 31.23 20.05
C THR A 191 11.95 30.49 19.48
N ARG A 192 12.79 29.91 20.35
CA ARG A 192 13.92 29.10 19.91
C ARG A 192 13.47 27.91 19.05
N ALA A 193 12.43 27.19 19.46
CA ALA A 193 11.90 26.07 18.68
C ALA A 193 11.43 26.49 17.28
N PHE A 194 10.73 27.62 17.15
CA PHE A 194 10.30 28.14 15.84
C PHE A 194 11.46 28.67 15.00
N ARG A 195 12.47 29.30 15.62
CA ARG A 195 13.70 29.69 14.94
C ARG A 195 14.39 28.48 14.31
N HIS A 196 14.56 27.41 15.08
CA HIS A 196 15.11 26.16 14.57
C HIS A 196 14.23 25.52 13.49
N ALA A 197 12.89 25.58 13.61
CA ALA A 197 11.98 25.06 12.59
C ALA A 197 12.01 25.85 11.27
N LEU A 198 12.39 27.13 11.29
CA LEU A 198 12.54 27.99 10.11
C LEU A 198 13.93 27.89 9.46
N ASP A 199 14.95 27.46 10.21
CA ASP A 199 16.35 27.41 9.76
C ASP A 199 16.63 26.23 8.81
N SER A 200 16.82 26.51 7.53
CA SER A 200 17.10 25.50 6.51
C SER A 200 18.46 24.82 6.64
N LEU A 201 19.42 25.41 7.38
CA LEU A 201 20.72 24.80 7.63
C LEU A 201 20.63 23.57 8.55
N ARG A 202 19.51 23.42 9.27
CA ARG A 202 19.23 22.27 10.14
C ARG A 202 18.57 21.09 9.42
N ASN A 203 18.36 21.17 8.11
CA ASN A 203 17.77 20.08 7.33
C ASN A 203 18.61 18.80 7.43
N GLN A 204 17.94 17.68 7.68
CA GLN A 204 18.55 16.35 7.69
C GLN A 204 18.13 15.60 6.44
N SER A 205 19.10 15.10 5.68
CA SER A 205 18.87 14.30 4.48
C SER A 205 18.75 12.82 4.80
N LEU A 206 17.95 12.10 4.02
CA LEU A 206 17.97 10.64 4.02
C LEU A 206 19.32 10.17 3.45
N ILE A 207 20.11 9.48 4.27
CA ILE A 207 21.38 8.90 3.83
C ILE A 207 21.11 7.50 3.28
N ASN A 208 20.95 7.41 1.97
CA ASN A 208 20.83 6.13 1.28
C ASN A 208 22.22 5.60 0.91
N GLN A 209 22.58 4.43 1.46
CA GLN A 209 23.70 3.66 0.95
C GLN A 209 23.25 2.86 -0.28
N ALA A 210 24.06 2.85 -1.33
CA ALA A 210 23.77 2.07 -2.53
C ALA A 210 23.61 0.59 -2.15
N ASN A 211 22.54 -0.05 -2.63
CA ASN A 211 22.24 -1.46 -2.38
C ASN A 211 22.18 -1.83 -0.88
N GLY A 212 21.67 -0.95 0.00
CA GLY A 212 21.60 -1.23 1.45
C GLY A 212 20.76 -2.47 1.82
N TYR A 213 19.89 -2.95 0.93
CA TYR A 213 19.19 -4.23 1.07
C TYR A 213 19.84 -5.41 0.33
N GLY A 214 20.89 -5.16 -0.44
CA GLY A 214 21.54 -6.11 -1.37
C GLY A 214 21.25 -5.78 -2.84
N ILE A 215 22.09 -6.29 -3.74
CA ILE A 215 21.91 -6.17 -5.20
C ILE A 215 20.87 -7.19 -5.65
N TRP A 216 19.95 -6.76 -6.50
CA TRP A 216 19.01 -7.66 -7.15
C TRP A 216 19.68 -8.36 -8.34
N PRO A 217 19.50 -9.68 -8.52
CA PRO A 217 20.05 -10.35 -9.70
C PRO A 217 19.30 -9.91 -10.96
N GLU A 218 19.98 -9.17 -11.83
CA GLU A 218 19.45 -8.67 -13.10
C GLU A 218 20.39 -9.07 -14.24
N ASN A 219 20.38 -10.36 -14.60
CA ASN A 219 21.18 -10.83 -15.72
C ASN A 219 20.53 -10.37 -17.04
N LYS A 220 21.02 -9.23 -17.56
CA LYS A 220 20.61 -8.67 -18.85
C LYS A 220 21.79 -8.00 -19.55
N THR A 221 21.76 -8.02 -20.88
CA THR A 221 22.75 -7.35 -21.73
C THR A 221 22.02 -6.55 -22.81
N PHE A 222 22.53 -5.37 -23.15
CA PHE A 222 21.99 -4.55 -24.23
C PHE A 222 22.76 -4.81 -25.52
N VAL A 223 22.04 -5.08 -26.61
CA VAL A 223 22.59 -5.19 -27.97
C VAL A 223 21.85 -4.22 -28.86
N SER A 224 22.57 -3.30 -29.49
CA SER A 224 21.99 -2.18 -30.26
C SER A 224 20.86 -1.41 -29.49
N GLY A 225 21.00 -1.29 -28.17
CA GLY A 225 20.01 -0.62 -27.29
C GLY A 225 18.78 -1.47 -26.92
N ILE A 226 18.73 -2.74 -27.31
CA ILE A 226 17.64 -3.67 -26.97
C ILE A 226 18.08 -4.59 -25.83
N PRO A 227 17.30 -4.73 -24.74
CA PRO A 227 17.66 -5.60 -23.63
C PRO A 227 17.32 -7.06 -23.93
N PHE A 228 18.30 -7.93 -23.73
CA PHE A 228 18.17 -9.38 -23.83
C PHE A 228 18.52 -10.03 -22.50
N LEU A 229 17.89 -11.18 -22.24
CA LEU A 229 18.29 -12.05 -21.14
C LEU A 229 19.71 -12.55 -21.41
N SER A 230 20.57 -12.47 -20.41
CA SER A 230 21.97 -12.88 -20.53
C SER A 230 22.37 -13.89 -19.48
N TYR A 231 23.48 -14.57 -19.74
CA TYR A 231 24.07 -15.53 -18.82
C TYR A 231 25.58 -15.57 -19.05
N VAL A 232 26.35 -15.81 -17.99
CA VAL A 232 27.80 -16.02 -18.08
C VAL A 232 28.07 -17.49 -17.77
N THR A 233 28.67 -18.21 -18.72
CA THR A 233 29.00 -19.64 -18.54
C THR A 233 30.05 -19.83 -17.44
N GLU A 234 30.22 -21.07 -16.96
CA GLU A 234 31.27 -21.42 -15.99
C GLU A 234 32.68 -21.05 -16.48
N ASN A 235 32.89 -21.05 -17.80
CA ASN A 235 34.13 -20.68 -18.45
C ASN A 235 34.27 -19.16 -18.70
N GLY A 236 33.32 -18.35 -18.22
CA GLY A 236 33.33 -16.89 -18.33
C GLY A 236 32.82 -16.33 -19.67
N THR A 237 32.26 -17.15 -20.55
CA THR A 237 31.71 -16.69 -21.83
C THR A 237 30.40 -15.93 -21.61
N GLN A 238 30.32 -14.71 -22.12
CA GLN A 238 29.07 -13.94 -22.12
C GLN A 238 28.15 -14.43 -23.22
N CYS A 239 26.93 -14.82 -22.85
CA CYS A 239 25.93 -15.33 -23.76
C CYS A 239 24.63 -14.54 -23.63
N LEU A 240 23.92 -14.42 -24.74
CA LEU A 240 22.48 -14.18 -24.74
C LEU A 240 21.74 -15.51 -24.62
N VAL A 241 20.52 -15.46 -24.09
CA VAL A 241 19.68 -16.63 -23.87
C VAL A 241 18.58 -16.68 -24.93
N SER A 242 18.37 -17.81 -25.59
CA SER A 242 17.19 -18.06 -26.45
C SER A 242 15.98 -18.53 -25.63
N VAL A 243 14.77 -18.42 -26.18
CA VAL A 243 13.54 -18.77 -25.46
C VAL A 243 13.41 -20.26 -25.08
N ASN A 244 14.23 -21.14 -25.65
CA ASN A 244 14.33 -22.55 -25.23
C ASN A 244 15.51 -22.81 -24.28
N GLY A 245 16.16 -21.76 -23.76
CA GLY A 245 17.27 -21.83 -22.81
C GLY A 245 18.66 -21.99 -23.44
N GLY A 246 18.79 -21.91 -24.75
CA GLY A 246 20.09 -21.98 -25.43
C GLY A 246 20.98 -20.78 -25.13
N LEU A 247 22.27 -21.03 -24.94
CA LEU A 247 23.30 -20.03 -24.68
C LEU A 247 24.02 -19.67 -25.98
N VAL A 248 23.75 -18.48 -26.50
CA VAL A 248 24.32 -17.97 -27.75
C VAL A 248 25.42 -16.96 -27.41
N PRO A 249 26.70 -17.20 -27.75
CA PRO A 249 27.79 -16.27 -27.44
C PRO A 249 27.53 -14.88 -27.99
N LEU A 250 27.82 -13.85 -27.19
CA LEU A 250 27.57 -12.46 -27.58
C LEU A 250 28.28 -12.08 -28.90
N ASP A 251 29.50 -12.58 -29.09
CA ASP A 251 30.31 -12.33 -30.30
C ASP A 251 29.74 -12.98 -31.57
N SER A 252 28.77 -13.89 -31.44
CA SER A 252 28.07 -14.51 -32.58
C SER A 252 26.81 -13.76 -33.01
N ILE A 253 26.43 -12.71 -32.27
CA ILE A 253 25.23 -11.93 -32.56
C ILE A 253 25.51 -10.93 -33.68
N GLN A 254 24.77 -11.07 -34.78
CA GLN A 254 24.84 -10.16 -35.92
C GLN A 254 23.98 -8.93 -35.65
N GLU A 255 24.58 -7.88 -35.08
CA GLU A 255 23.90 -6.63 -34.72
C GLU A 255 23.30 -5.92 -35.94
N GLU A 256 23.92 -6.05 -37.11
CA GLU A 256 23.48 -5.48 -38.37
C GLU A 256 22.10 -5.96 -38.84
N LEU A 257 21.63 -7.10 -38.32
CA LEU A 257 20.31 -7.64 -38.61
C LEU A 257 19.18 -6.98 -37.79
N PHE A 258 19.51 -6.20 -36.75
CA PHE A 258 18.54 -5.37 -36.03
C PHE A 258 18.22 -4.09 -36.82
N THR A 259 17.61 -4.26 -37.99
CA THR A 259 17.29 -3.15 -38.91
C THR A 259 16.15 -2.28 -38.39
N ALA A 260 16.31 -0.96 -38.46
CA ALA A 260 15.25 -0.02 -38.14
C ALA A 260 13.98 -0.28 -39.00
N GLY A 261 12.81 -0.24 -38.36
CA GLY A 261 11.52 -0.49 -39.03
C GLY A 261 11.05 -1.95 -39.07
N LYS A 262 11.90 -2.92 -38.70
CA LYS A 262 11.49 -4.33 -38.52
C LYS A 262 11.18 -4.69 -37.08
N HIS A 263 10.47 -5.78 -36.87
CA HIS A 263 10.18 -6.31 -35.53
C HIS A 263 11.25 -7.30 -35.08
N ILE A 264 11.42 -7.45 -33.77
CA ILE A 264 12.30 -8.48 -33.19
C ILE A 264 11.88 -9.89 -33.63
N ALA A 265 10.59 -10.11 -33.84
CA ALA A 265 10.06 -11.37 -34.35
C ALA A 265 10.56 -11.71 -35.78
N ASP A 266 11.12 -10.73 -36.50
CA ASP A 266 11.70 -10.93 -37.84
C ASP A 266 13.22 -11.19 -37.80
N TYR A 267 13.85 -11.16 -36.61
CA TYR A 267 15.24 -11.57 -36.44
C TYR A 267 15.37 -13.09 -36.65
N PRO A 268 16.40 -13.59 -37.35
CA PRO A 268 16.56 -15.02 -37.61
C PRO A 268 16.58 -15.86 -36.33
N LEU A 269 15.99 -17.05 -36.40
CA LEU A 269 16.08 -18.01 -35.30
C LEU A 269 17.54 -18.44 -35.10
N CYS A 270 17.96 -18.56 -33.84
CA CYS A 270 19.30 -19.02 -33.52
C CYS A 270 19.41 -20.51 -33.85
N SER A 271 20.33 -20.87 -34.74
CA SER A 271 20.65 -22.26 -35.05
C SER A 271 21.24 -22.96 -33.81
N PRO A 272 20.88 -24.24 -33.56
CA PRO A 272 21.55 -25.08 -32.57
C PRO A 272 23.08 -25.09 -32.70
N ASP A 273 23.62 -24.92 -33.92
CA ASP A 273 25.07 -24.89 -34.16
C ASP A 273 25.77 -23.68 -33.51
N ASN A 274 25.02 -22.61 -33.24
CA ASN A 274 25.52 -21.39 -32.59
C ASN A 274 25.32 -21.42 -31.07
N ILE A 275 24.81 -22.52 -30.51
CA ILE A 275 24.54 -22.69 -29.08
C ILE A 275 25.72 -23.40 -28.42
N VAL A 276 26.37 -22.75 -27.45
CA VAL A 276 27.51 -23.31 -26.71
C VAL A 276 27.11 -24.12 -25.46
N GLY A 277 25.82 -24.12 -25.13
CA GLY A 277 25.26 -24.83 -23.99
C GLY A 277 23.81 -24.43 -23.74
N TYR A 278 23.20 -24.97 -22.69
CA TYR A 278 21.83 -24.62 -22.30
C TYR A 278 21.77 -24.25 -20.83
N LEU A 279 20.84 -23.38 -20.47
CA LEU A 279 20.52 -23.08 -19.09
C LEU A 279 20.01 -24.33 -18.36
N PRO A 280 20.58 -24.70 -17.20
CA PRO A 280 20.07 -25.79 -16.38
C PRO A 280 18.60 -25.57 -15.98
N GLY A 281 17.79 -26.63 -15.98
CA GLY A 281 16.36 -26.56 -15.61
C GLY A 281 15.42 -26.25 -16.79
N THR A 282 15.96 -26.09 -18.00
CA THR A 282 15.18 -25.85 -19.23
C THR A 282 15.02 -27.10 -20.11
N GLU A 283 15.36 -28.29 -19.60
CA GLU A 283 15.32 -29.58 -20.31
C GLU A 283 13.98 -29.86 -20.99
N ALA A 284 12.89 -29.57 -20.30
CA ALA A 284 11.54 -29.81 -20.79
C ALA A 284 11.14 -28.90 -21.97
N LEU A 285 11.89 -27.82 -22.24
CA LEU A 285 11.61 -26.88 -23.32
C LEU A 285 12.19 -27.31 -24.67
N ARG A 286 13.01 -28.36 -24.69
CA ARG A 286 13.75 -28.85 -25.86
C ARG A 286 13.44 -30.30 -26.21
N THR A 287 12.36 -30.86 -25.66
CA THR A 287 11.87 -32.18 -26.06
C THR A 287 11.29 -32.14 -27.48
N THR A 288 11.35 -33.23 -28.23
CA THR A 288 10.84 -33.32 -29.61
C THR A 288 9.34 -33.00 -29.74
N GLU A 289 8.57 -33.20 -28.67
CA GLU A 289 7.13 -32.88 -28.61
C GLU A 289 6.86 -31.39 -28.37
N LYS A 290 7.87 -30.62 -27.92
CA LYS A 290 7.73 -29.22 -27.55
C LYS A 290 8.06 -28.30 -28.73
N THR A 291 7.08 -28.14 -29.62
CA THR A 291 7.22 -27.26 -30.80
C THR A 291 6.88 -25.80 -30.52
N GLU A 292 6.35 -25.49 -29.33
CA GLU A 292 5.97 -24.13 -28.94
C GLU A 292 6.32 -23.83 -27.48
N ILE A 293 6.77 -22.59 -27.23
CA ILE A 293 7.13 -22.05 -25.90
C ILE A 293 6.30 -20.79 -25.66
N ASP A 294 5.28 -20.87 -24.81
CA ASP A 294 4.26 -19.83 -24.62
C ASP A 294 3.76 -19.24 -25.95
N GLY A 295 3.53 -20.08 -26.95
CA GLY A 295 3.11 -19.69 -28.30
C GLY A 295 4.21 -19.15 -29.22
N ILE A 296 5.51 -19.22 -28.84
CA ILE A 296 6.63 -18.94 -29.76
C ILE A 296 6.88 -20.26 -30.46
N THR A 297 6.85 -20.27 -31.79
CA THR A 297 7.23 -21.46 -32.57
C THR A 297 8.72 -21.72 -32.42
N VAL A 298 9.07 -22.96 -32.06
CA VAL A 298 10.45 -23.46 -32.12
C VAL A 298 10.59 -24.27 -33.42
N GLY A 299 11.70 -24.08 -34.11
CA GLY A 299 12.03 -24.79 -35.34
C GLY A 299 12.18 -26.30 -35.11
N LYS A 300 12.05 -27.08 -36.19
CA LYS A 300 12.05 -28.55 -36.09
C LYS A 300 13.38 -29.13 -35.60
N GLN A 301 14.48 -28.39 -35.76
CA GLN A 301 15.81 -28.80 -35.30
C GLN A 301 16.16 -28.14 -33.95
N GLY A 302 15.24 -27.39 -33.35
CA GLY A 302 15.44 -26.68 -32.09
C GLY A 302 15.81 -25.20 -32.25
N GLU A 303 15.69 -24.66 -33.46
CA GLU A 303 15.95 -23.24 -33.72
C GLU A 303 14.97 -22.36 -32.95
N ALA A 304 15.47 -21.38 -32.20
CA ALA A 304 14.64 -20.56 -31.32
C ALA A 304 15.08 -19.09 -31.34
N PRO A 305 14.17 -18.13 -31.17
CA PRO A 305 14.55 -16.71 -31.10
C PRO A 305 15.30 -16.40 -29.78
N LEU A 306 16.08 -15.32 -29.81
CA LEU A 306 16.65 -14.70 -28.61
C LEU A 306 15.55 -14.22 -27.67
N PHE A 307 15.78 -14.37 -26.36
CA PHE A 307 14.87 -13.89 -25.33
C PHE A 307 15.07 -12.38 -25.14
N CYS A 308 14.26 -11.59 -25.83
CA CYS A 308 14.19 -10.14 -25.65
C CYS A 308 13.29 -9.77 -24.46
N LEU A 309 13.80 -8.95 -23.55
CA LEU A 309 13.07 -8.49 -22.36
C LEU A 309 12.12 -7.31 -22.65
N ASP A 310 12.28 -6.64 -23.79
CA ASP A 310 11.44 -5.51 -24.22
C ASP A 310 10.35 -5.92 -25.23
N VAL A 311 9.79 -7.13 -25.06
CA VAL A 311 8.67 -7.63 -25.87
C VAL A 311 7.50 -7.96 -24.96
N ASN A 312 6.30 -7.48 -25.30
CA ASN A 312 5.08 -7.90 -24.64
C ASN A 312 4.83 -9.38 -24.93
N MET A 313 4.87 -10.23 -23.91
CA MET A 313 4.78 -11.68 -24.08
C MET A 313 3.49 -12.15 -24.78
N LEU A 314 2.40 -11.38 -24.66
CA LEU A 314 1.08 -11.73 -25.21
C LEU A 314 1.01 -11.47 -26.71
N THR A 315 1.65 -10.40 -27.19
CA THR A 315 1.58 -10.00 -28.61
C THR A 315 2.85 -10.28 -29.39
N GLY A 316 3.98 -10.50 -28.72
CA GLY A 316 5.29 -10.65 -29.39
C GLY A 316 5.84 -9.34 -29.95
N LEU A 317 5.29 -8.19 -29.52
CA LEU A 317 5.65 -6.85 -30.01
C LEU A 317 6.33 -6.03 -28.92
N ARG A 318 7.23 -5.14 -29.30
CA ARG A 318 7.81 -4.14 -28.39
C ARG A 318 6.77 -3.09 -28.00
N SER A 319 7.02 -2.38 -26.90
CA SER A 319 6.07 -1.42 -26.30
C SER A 319 5.47 -0.40 -27.30
N PRO A 320 6.25 0.24 -28.21
CA PRO A 320 5.68 1.19 -29.18
C PRO A 320 4.69 0.53 -30.15
N SER A 321 5.07 -0.60 -30.75
CA SER A 321 4.21 -1.32 -31.71
C SER A 321 3.01 -1.98 -31.05
N HIS A 322 3.14 -2.41 -29.79
CA HIS A 322 2.00 -2.88 -29.01
C HIS A 322 0.97 -1.76 -28.78
N ALA A 323 1.43 -0.56 -28.42
CA ALA A 323 0.55 0.59 -28.21
C ALA A 323 -0.15 1.02 -29.51
N GLU A 324 0.57 1.09 -30.62
CA GLU A 324 0.00 1.40 -31.95
C GLU A 324 -1.06 0.37 -32.36
N LEU A 325 -0.77 -0.92 -32.18
CA LEU A 325 -1.74 -1.98 -32.46
C LEU A 325 -2.99 -1.86 -31.58
N LEU A 326 -2.83 -1.57 -30.29
CA LEU A 326 -3.96 -1.41 -29.38
C LEU A 326 -4.85 -0.22 -29.77
N GLU A 327 -4.26 0.90 -30.19
CA GLU A 327 -5.03 2.04 -30.71
C GLU A 327 -5.76 1.70 -32.01
N LEU A 328 -5.13 0.95 -32.92
CA LEU A 328 -5.77 0.47 -34.15
C LEU A 328 -6.96 -0.47 -33.83
N VAL A 329 -6.81 -1.35 -32.85
CA VAL A 329 -7.90 -2.21 -32.34
C VAL A 329 -9.06 -1.37 -31.80
N LYS A 330 -8.77 -0.33 -31.01
CA LYS A 330 -9.81 0.58 -30.50
C LYS A 330 -10.50 1.38 -31.61
N GLN A 331 -9.77 1.78 -32.64
CA GLN A 331 -10.35 2.47 -33.80
C GLN A 331 -11.33 1.57 -34.58
N CYS A 332 -10.99 0.28 -34.74
CA CYS A 332 -11.82 -0.64 -35.52
C CYS A 332 -12.96 -1.29 -34.70
N ALA A 333 -12.72 -1.62 -33.43
CA ALA A 333 -13.64 -2.38 -32.58
C ALA A 333 -14.23 -1.57 -31.41
N GLY A 334 -13.89 -0.28 -31.30
CA GLY A 334 -14.38 0.65 -30.29
C GLY A 334 -13.46 0.82 -29.07
N ASN A 335 -13.64 1.93 -28.33
CA ASN A 335 -12.74 2.34 -27.24
C ASN A 335 -12.60 1.34 -26.07
N GLN A 336 -13.57 0.43 -25.91
CA GLN A 336 -13.55 -0.62 -24.88
C GLN A 336 -12.96 -1.95 -25.38
N ALA A 337 -12.54 -2.02 -26.65
CA ALA A 337 -11.94 -3.22 -27.20
C ALA A 337 -10.59 -3.51 -26.54
N SER A 338 -10.36 -4.79 -26.24
CA SER A 338 -9.09 -5.30 -25.72
C SER A 338 -8.25 -5.91 -26.84
N ILE A 339 -6.95 -6.03 -26.60
CA ILE A 339 -6.05 -6.70 -27.56
C ILE A 339 -6.47 -8.15 -27.85
N PHE A 340 -7.12 -8.83 -26.89
CA PHE A 340 -7.58 -10.21 -27.05
C PHE A 340 -8.76 -10.36 -27.99
N ASN A 341 -9.47 -9.28 -28.35
CA ASN A 341 -10.52 -9.33 -29.37
C ASN A 341 -9.99 -9.73 -30.75
N LEU A 342 -8.68 -9.60 -30.97
CA LEU A 342 -7.98 -10.04 -32.18
C LEU A 342 -7.74 -11.57 -32.23
N ALA A 343 -7.71 -12.26 -31.08
CA ALA A 343 -7.43 -13.68 -31.03
C ALA A 343 -8.49 -14.48 -31.79
N ASP A 344 -8.06 -15.31 -32.76
CA ASP A 344 -8.93 -16.13 -33.62
C ASP A 344 -10.04 -15.35 -34.36
N ASN A 345 -9.89 -14.03 -34.52
CA ASN A 345 -10.86 -13.15 -35.17
C ASN A 345 -10.34 -12.63 -36.52
N ASP A 346 -10.49 -13.44 -37.58
CA ASP A 346 -9.99 -13.09 -38.91
C ASP A 346 -10.68 -11.84 -39.48
N SER A 347 -11.98 -11.63 -39.19
CA SER A 347 -12.69 -10.43 -39.62
C SER A 347 -12.05 -9.14 -39.07
N LEU A 348 -11.75 -9.12 -37.77
CA LEU A 348 -11.09 -7.97 -37.16
C LEU A 348 -9.66 -7.82 -37.69
N LYS A 349 -8.92 -8.92 -37.86
CA LYS A 349 -7.60 -8.89 -38.48
C LYS A 349 -7.63 -8.21 -39.85
N GLN A 350 -8.56 -8.56 -40.73
CA GLN A 350 -8.67 -7.92 -42.06
C GLN A 350 -9.01 -6.43 -41.96
N GLN A 351 -9.90 -6.04 -41.04
CA GLN A 351 -10.21 -4.62 -40.79
C GLN A 351 -8.97 -3.85 -40.34
N LEU A 352 -8.16 -4.41 -39.44
CA LEU A 352 -6.92 -3.78 -38.98
C LEU A 352 -5.88 -3.66 -40.11
N LEU A 353 -5.75 -4.69 -40.96
CA LEU A 353 -4.83 -4.63 -42.11
C LEU A 353 -5.20 -3.54 -43.12
N ILE A 354 -6.51 -3.34 -43.34
CA ILE A 354 -7.03 -2.23 -44.17
C ILE A 354 -6.77 -0.89 -43.48
N ALA A 355 -7.06 -0.78 -42.18
CA ALA A 355 -6.88 0.43 -41.40
C ALA A 355 -5.41 0.85 -41.25
N ALA A 356 -4.48 -0.10 -41.33
CA ALA A 356 -3.04 0.18 -41.36
C ALA A 356 -2.61 0.96 -42.63
N ASN A 357 -3.46 1.05 -43.65
CA ASN A 357 -3.32 1.96 -44.80
C ASN A 357 -1.94 1.93 -45.49
N GLY A 358 -1.37 0.74 -45.67
CA GLY A 358 -0.09 0.53 -46.35
C GLY A 358 1.16 0.76 -45.48
N ASP A 359 1.02 1.02 -44.17
CA ASP A 359 2.16 0.96 -43.25
C ASP A 359 2.58 -0.51 -43.05
N GLU A 360 3.66 -0.90 -43.72
CA GLU A 360 4.19 -2.28 -43.69
C GLU A 360 4.53 -2.75 -42.27
N ARG A 361 5.08 -1.86 -41.43
CA ARG A 361 5.45 -2.21 -40.04
C ARG A 361 4.22 -2.45 -39.19
N LEU A 362 3.18 -1.63 -39.35
CA LEU A 362 1.92 -1.78 -38.61
C LEU A 362 1.15 -3.02 -39.10
N GLN A 363 1.09 -3.28 -40.40
CA GLN A 363 0.53 -4.51 -40.96
C GLN A 363 1.23 -5.75 -40.39
N ARG A 364 2.56 -5.73 -40.38
CA ARG A 364 3.35 -6.80 -39.77
C ARG A 364 3.08 -6.97 -38.27
N SER A 365 2.84 -5.87 -37.56
CA SER A 365 2.45 -5.90 -36.13
C SER A 365 1.13 -6.65 -35.92
N VAL A 366 0.12 -6.40 -36.77
CA VAL A 366 -1.17 -7.09 -36.74
C VAL A 366 -0.99 -8.60 -36.95
N GLU A 367 -0.17 -9.00 -37.92
CA GLU A 367 0.09 -10.41 -38.22
C GLU A 367 0.76 -11.15 -37.06
N ILE A 368 1.84 -10.57 -36.52
CA ILE A 368 2.58 -11.15 -35.39
C ILE A 368 1.64 -11.34 -34.20
N ALA A 369 0.90 -10.29 -33.83
CA ALA A 369 0.01 -10.34 -32.68
C ALA A 369 -1.16 -11.30 -32.89
N TYR A 370 -1.77 -11.34 -34.09
CA TYR A 370 -2.88 -12.24 -34.40
C TYR A 370 -2.49 -13.71 -34.16
N VAL A 371 -1.36 -14.14 -34.73
CA VAL A 371 -0.87 -15.52 -34.57
C VAL A 371 -0.51 -15.81 -33.11
N ARG A 372 0.17 -14.86 -32.46
CA ARG A 372 0.63 -15.00 -31.07
C ARG A 372 -0.55 -15.14 -30.10
N LEU A 373 -1.53 -14.25 -30.19
CA LEU A 373 -2.68 -14.21 -29.28
C LEU A 373 -3.56 -15.45 -29.41
N ALA A 374 -3.77 -15.97 -30.63
CA ALA A 374 -4.50 -17.22 -30.86
C ALA A 374 -3.87 -18.43 -30.13
N LYS A 375 -2.54 -18.49 -30.05
CA LYS A 375 -1.82 -19.54 -29.30
C LYS A 375 -1.91 -19.32 -27.80
N ILE A 376 -1.67 -18.08 -27.34
CA ILE A 376 -1.74 -17.71 -25.92
C ILE A 376 -3.13 -17.96 -25.34
N VAL A 377 -4.20 -17.60 -26.05
CA VAL A 377 -5.59 -17.83 -25.59
C VAL A 377 -5.88 -19.32 -25.41
N ARG A 378 -5.37 -20.19 -26.28
CA ARG A 378 -5.51 -21.65 -26.11
C ARG A 378 -4.79 -22.15 -24.86
N ILE A 379 -3.57 -21.67 -24.61
CA ILE A 379 -2.80 -22.03 -23.40
C ILE A 379 -3.56 -21.57 -22.14
N LEU A 380 -4.02 -20.31 -22.13
CA LEU A 380 -4.78 -19.75 -21.01
C LEU A 380 -6.09 -20.50 -20.76
N LYS A 381 -6.80 -20.90 -21.81
CA LYS A 381 -8.05 -21.66 -21.70
C LYS A 381 -7.83 -23.05 -21.12
N HIS A 382 -6.79 -23.77 -21.57
CA HIS A 382 -6.43 -25.07 -20.99
C HIS A 382 -6.10 -24.94 -19.50
N ALA A 383 -5.28 -23.95 -19.14
CA ALA A 383 -4.95 -23.67 -17.75
C ALA A 383 -6.19 -23.34 -16.91
N GLU A 384 -7.12 -22.55 -17.45
CA GLU A 384 -8.40 -22.26 -16.81
C GLU A 384 -9.24 -23.52 -16.61
N ASP A 385 -9.36 -24.38 -17.63
CA ASP A 385 -10.12 -25.64 -17.53
C ASP A 385 -9.54 -26.57 -16.45
N ASP A 386 -8.21 -26.67 -16.35
CA ASP A 386 -7.53 -27.46 -15.31
C ASP A 386 -7.82 -26.93 -13.89
N ILE A 387 -7.84 -25.60 -13.72
CA ILE A 387 -8.10 -24.96 -12.41
C ILE A 387 -9.52 -25.27 -11.91
N PHE A 388 -10.49 -25.36 -12.82
CA PHE A 388 -11.89 -25.63 -12.51
C PHE A 388 -12.24 -27.12 -12.44
N PHE A 389 -11.31 -28.00 -12.78
CA PHE A 389 -11.54 -29.44 -12.74
C PHE A 389 -11.99 -29.90 -11.35
N GLY A 390 -13.16 -30.56 -11.29
CA GLY A 390 -13.75 -31.08 -10.05
C GLY A 390 -14.41 -30.03 -9.14
N LYS A 391 -14.51 -28.76 -9.56
CA LYS A 391 -15.20 -27.70 -8.80
C LYS A 391 -16.68 -27.67 -9.15
N THR A 392 -17.51 -27.31 -8.18
CA THR A 392 -18.97 -27.29 -8.33
C THR A 392 -19.57 -25.96 -7.86
N PRO A 393 -20.59 -25.43 -8.55
CA PRO A 393 -21.32 -24.23 -8.13
C PRO A 393 -21.90 -24.36 -6.72
N VAL A 394 -21.97 -23.24 -6.00
CA VAL A 394 -22.61 -23.16 -4.68
C VAL A 394 -23.69 -22.07 -4.64
N GLU A 395 -24.69 -22.25 -3.80
CA GLU A 395 -25.79 -21.28 -3.65
C GLU A 395 -25.30 -19.95 -3.08
N GLU A 396 -24.43 -20.01 -2.06
CA GLU A 396 -23.85 -18.86 -1.37
C GLU A 396 -22.32 -18.79 -1.58
N PRO A 397 -21.86 -18.35 -2.77
CA PRO A 397 -20.45 -18.35 -3.08
C PRO A 397 -19.68 -17.28 -2.29
N ARG A 398 -18.41 -17.55 -2.02
CA ARG A 398 -17.54 -16.70 -1.21
C ARG A 398 -16.30 -16.27 -1.98
N LEU A 399 -15.95 -14.99 -1.83
CA LEU A 399 -14.67 -14.43 -2.23
C LEU A 399 -13.81 -14.26 -0.98
N PHE A 400 -12.71 -15.01 -0.92
CA PHE A 400 -11.65 -14.82 0.06
C PHE A 400 -10.52 -14.04 -0.60
N MET A 401 -10.21 -12.85 -0.11
CA MET A 401 -9.11 -12.03 -0.63
C MET A 401 -8.02 -11.89 0.43
N SER A 402 -6.78 -12.12 0.03
CA SER A 402 -5.65 -11.92 0.91
C SER A 402 -5.18 -10.46 0.88
N MET A 403 -4.74 -9.93 2.03
CA MET A 403 -4.12 -8.62 2.13
C MET A 403 -2.84 -8.71 2.97
N GLY A 404 -1.83 -7.94 2.60
CA GLY A 404 -0.58 -7.84 3.35
C GLY A 404 0.65 -7.74 2.44
N GLY A 405 1.71 -7.17 3.01
CA GLY A 405 2.98 -7.03 2.33
C GLY A 405 3.61 -8.36 1.91
N ALA A 406 4.60 -8.29 1.02
CA ALA A 406 5.37 -9.48 0.63
C ALA A 406 6.04 -10.11 1.86
N GLY A 407 6.05 -11.43 1.98
CA GLY A 407 6.64 -12.11 3.13
C GLY A 407 5.83 -12.02 4.43
N SER A 408 4.64 -11.41 4.45
CA SER A 408 3.84 -11.30 5.69
C SER A 408 3.22 -12.61 6.18
N GLY A 409 3.24 -13.69 5.38
CA GLY A 409 2.68 -15.00 5.74
C GLY A 409 1.17 -15.10 5.52
N LYS A 410 0.72 -14.86 4.28
CA LYS A 410 -0.71 -14.89 3.89
C LYS A 410 -1.32 -16.30 3.80
N SER A 411 -0.59 -17.35 4.17
CA SER A 411 -1.08 -18.74 4.11
C SER A 411 -2.30 -19.01 4.99
N VAL A 412 -2.52 -18.22 6.05
CA VAL A 412 -3.73 -18.31 6.88
C VAL A 412 -5.03 -18.09 6.08
N VAL A 413 -4.97 -17.37 4.96
CA VAL A 413 -6.15 -17.12 4.12
C VAL A 413 -6.60 -18.39 3.41
N GLU A 414 -5.65 -19.23 3.00
CA GLU A 414 -5.93 -20.54 2.40
C GLU A 414 -6.49 -21.51 3.43
N GLU A 415 -5.98 -21.48 4.68
CA GLU A 415 -6.57 -22.23 5.80
C GLU A 415 -8.03 -21.82 6.04
N ILE A 416 -8.32 -20.51 6.03
CA ILE A 416 -9.70 -20.00 6.17
C ILE A 416 -10.58 -20.47 5.02
N ALA A 417 -10.13 -20.35 3.77
CA ALA A 417 -10.90 -20.80 2.60
C ALA A 417 -11.18 -22.31 2.65
N THR A 418 -10.16 -23.10 2.97
CA THR A 418 -10.25 -24.56 3.09
C THR A 418 -11.21 -24.98 4.20
N ASN A 419 -11.15 -24.34 5.37
CA ASN A 419 -12.08 -24.63 6.47
C ASN A 419 -13.53 -24.30 6.10
N HIS A 420 -13.76 -23.26 5.31
CA HIS A 420 -15.11 -22.87 4.88
C HIS A 420 -15.66 -23.71 3.72
N CYS A 421 -14.81 -24.12 2.78
CA CYS A 421 -15.25 -24.67 1.49
C CYS A 421 -14.77 -26.10 1.22
N GLY A 422 -13.95 -26.68 2.11
CA GLY A 422 -13.14 -27.85 1.77
C GLY A 422 -12.28 -27.53 0.55
N ASP A 423 -12.18 -28.49 -0.38
CA ASP A 423 -11.49 -28.28 -1.65
C ASP A 423 -12.35 -27.57 -2.71
N ASN A 424 -13.61 -27.19 -2.42
CA ASN A 424 -14.51 -26.60 -3.41
C ASN A 424 -14.34 -25.08 -3.56
N PHE A 425 -13.12 -24.65 -3.88
CA PHE A 425 -12.77 -23.29 -4.28
C PHE A 425 -11.63 -23.29 -5.31
N VAL A 426 -11.51 -22.22 -6.08
CA VAL A 426 -10.38 -21.98 -7.01
C VAL A 426 -9.45 -20.92 -6.45
N ILE A 427 -8.16 -21.01 -6.75
CA ILE A 427 -7.16 -20.02 -6.34
C ILE A 427 -6.77 -19.18 -7.56
N ALA A 428 -7.00 -17.88 -7.45
CA ALA A 428 -6.59 -16.88 -8.42
C ALA A 428 -5.30 -16.19 -7.94
N SER A 429 -4.14 -16.83 -8.17
CA SER A 429 -2.82 -16.36 -7.71
C SER A 429 -1.90 -15.98 -8.85
N LEU A 430 -1.40 -14.74 -8.86
CA LEU A 430 -0.37 -14.32 -9.81
C LEU A 430 0.92 -15.11 -9.64
N ASP A 431 1.28 -15.45 -8.40
CA ASP A 431 2.54 -16.11 -8.10
C ASP A 431 2.56 -17.55 -8.62
N GLU A 432 1.40 -18.23 -8.63
CA GLU A 432 1.25 -19.58 -9.19
C GLU A 432 1.04 -19.54 -10.71
N PHE A 433 0.25 -18.60 -11.23
CA PHE A 433 -0.02 -18.51 -12.68
C PHE A 433 1.20 -18.15 -13.51
N ARG A 434 2.17 -17.40 -12.95
CA ARG A 434 3.46 -17.20 -13.62
C ARG A 434 4.23 -18.49 -13.83
N LYS A 435 4.16 -19.44 -12.90
CA LYS A 435 4.88 -20.72 -13.00
C LYS A 435 4.35 -21.60 -14.14
N GLN A 436 3.17 -21.29 -14.65
CA GLN A 436 2.60 -21.98 -15.81
C GLN A 436 3.19 -21.50 -17.14
N SER A 437 3.86 -20.34 -17.16
CA SER A 437 4.58 -19.85 -18.34
C SER A 437 5.91 -20.61 -18.51
N ASP A 438 6.19 -21.06 -19.73
CA ASP A 438 7.50 -21.62 -20.07
C ASP A 438 8.61 -20.58 -20.01
N LEU A 439 8.33 -19.34 -20.42
CA LEU A 439 9.28 -18.22 -20.37
C LEU A 439 9.67 -17.85 -18.93
N TYR A 440 8.76 -18.03 -17.96
CA TYR A 440 9.10 -17.92 -16.53
C TYR A 440 10.18 -18.92 -16.11
N LYS A 441 10.16 -20.15 -16.63
CA LYS A 441 11.21 -21.15 -16.36
C LYS A 441 12.57 -20.69 -16.88
N VAL A 442 12.61 -20.08 -18.06
CA VAL A 442 13.87 -19.56 -18.64
C VAL A 442 14.41 -18.38 -17.84
N LEU A 443 13.55 -17.42 -17.46
CA LEU A 443 13.94 -16.28 -16.61
C LEU A 443 14.53 -16.74 -15.28
N THR A 444 13.84 -17.68 -14.61
CA THR A 444 14.31 -18.21 -13.32
C THR A 444 15.59 -19.03 -13.46
N ALA A 445 15.74 -19.82 -14.53
CA ALA A 445 16.96 -20.56 -14.83
C ALA A 445 18.17 -19.64 -15.12
N ALA A 446 17.93 -18.47 -15.70
CA ALA A 446 18.94 -17.44 -15.91
C ALA A 446 19.23 -16.60 -14.66
N ASN A 447 18.66 -16.95 -13.49
CA ASN A 447 18.73 -16.15 -12.25
C ASN A 447 18.23 -14.71 -12.46
N HIS A 448 17.22 -14.53 -13.32
CA HIS A 448 16.61 -13.24 -13.62
C HIS A 448 15.20 -13.18 -12.99
N HIS A 449 15.08 -12.46 -11.88
CA HIS A 449 13.86 -12.46 -11.06
C HIS A 449 13.18 -11.09 -10.94
N SER A 450 13.75 -10.02 -11.49
CA SER A 450 13.10 -8.69 -11.48
C SER A 450 12.01 -8.59 -12.54
N ASP A 451 12.31 -9.03 -13.77
CA ASP A 451 11.47 -8.70 -14.91
C ASP A 451 10.36 -9.74 -15.13
N ASP A 452 10.26 -10.82 -14.34
CA ASP A 452 9.05 -11.67 -14.37
C ASP A 452 7.79 -10.86 -13.97
N TYR A 453 7.95 -9.84 -13.12
CA TYR A 453 6.92 -8.88 -12.74
C TYR A 453 6.54 -7.89 -13.86
N VAL A 454 7.28 -7.83 -14.96
CA VAL A 454 6.96 -6.94 -16.09
C VAL A 454 6.65 -7.76 -17.33
N TYR A 455 7.49 -8.75 -17.61
CA TYR A 455 7.45 -9.61 -18.77
C TYR A 455 6.36 -10.68 -18.68
N VAL A 456 6.29 -11.43 -17.56
CA VAL A 456 5.35 -12.57 -17.38
C VAL A 456 4.01 -12.11 -16.78
N GLU A 457 4.00 -10.96 -16.11
CA GLU A 457 2.82 -10.41 -15.44
C GLU A 457 1.57 -10.31 -16.33
N PRO A 458 1.64 -9.89 -17.61
CA PRO A 458 0.47 -9.79 -18.47
C PRO A 458 -0.25 -11.14 -18.67
N PHE A 459 0.49 -12.24 -18.82
CA PHE A 459 -0.09 -13.60 -18.93
C PHE A 459 -0.75 -14.02 -17.62
N ALA A 460 -0.05 -13.87 -16.50
CA ALA A 460 -0.58 -14.25 -15.20
C ALA A 460 -1.79 -13.41 -14.79
N ASN A 461 -1.79 -12.11 -15.08
CA ASN A 461 -2.94 -11.22 -14.86
C ASN A 461 -4.12 -11.68 -15.72
N ARG A 462 -3.90 -12.01 -17.01
CA ARG A 462 -4.99 -12.46 -17.88
C ARG A 462 -5.62 -13.76 -17.38
N LEU A 463 -4.81 -14.76 -17.01
CA LEU A 463 -5.33 -16.00 -16.45
C LEU A 463 -6.11 -15.75 -15.17
N ARG A 464 -5.60 -14.87 -14.30
CA ARG A 464 -6.28 -14.50 -13.05
C ARG A 464 -7.63 -13.83 -13.29
N ASP A 465 -7.70 -12.93 -14.26
CA ASP A 465 -8.95 -12.24 -14.62
C ASP A 465 -9.95 -13.23 -15.22
N ALA A 466 -9.49 -14.19 -16.04
CA ALA A 466 -10.34 -15.26 -16.58
C ALA A 466 -10.89 -16.17 -15.47
N VAL A 467 -10.02 -16.68 -14.59
CA VAL A 467 -10.42 -17.48 -13.42
C VAL A 467 -11.41 -16.74 -12.53
N ALA A 468 -11.15 -15.46 -12.23
CA ALA A 468 -12.07 -14.64 -11.44
C ALA A 468 -13.42 -14.45 -12.15
N HIS A 469 -13.40 -14.22 -13.46
CA HIS A 469 -14.61 -14.07 -14.26
C HIS A 469 -15.44 -15.36 -14.30
N ARG A 470 -14.83 -16.50 -14.58
CA ARG A 470 -15.50 -17.80 -14.62
C ARG A 470 -16.04 -18.21 -13.25
N ALA A 471 -15.26 -18.01 -12.18
CA ALA A 471 -15.73 -18.28 -10.82
C ALA A 471 -16.99 -17.46 -10.49
N LYS A 472 -17.00 -16.18 -10.90
CA LYS A 472 -18.15 -15.28 -10.74
C LYS A 472 -19.38 -15.76 -11.52
N LEU A 473 -19.22 -16.16 -12.78
CA LEU A 473 -20.32 -16.65 -13.63
C LEU A 473 -20.87 -18.00 -13.16
N GLU A 474 -19.98 -18.93 -12.82
CA GLU A 474 -20.34 -20.30 -12.41
C GLU A 474 -20.68 -20.40 -10.92
N ARG A 475 -20.61 -19.30 -10.16
CA ARG A 475 -20.86 -19.25 -8.71
C ARG A 475 -20.00 -20.23 -7.92
N ILE A 476 -18.70 -20.26 -8.20
CA ILE A 476 -17.72 -21.10 -7.51
C ILE A 476 -16.94 -20.24 -6.51
N ASN A 477 -16.68 -20.76 -5.32
CA ASN A 477 -15.87 -20.06 -4.31
C ASN A 477 -14.47 -19.76 -4.85
N ILE A 478 -13.90 -18.62 -4.46
CA ILE A 478 -12.61 -18.18 -4.98
C ILE A 478 -11.75 -17.60 -3.86
N LEU A 479 -10.49 -18.03 -3.83
CA LEU A 479 -9.42 -17.36 -3.11
C LEU A 479 -8.66 -16.47 -4.10
N TYR A 480 -8.80 -15.16 -3.96
CA TYR A 480 -8.08 -14.17 -4.73
C TYR A 480 -6.78 -13.78 -4.02
N ASP A 481 -5.68 -14.39 -4.43
CA ASP A 481 -4.36 -14.17 -3.84
C ASP A 481 -3.71 -12.90 -4.43
N GLY A 482 -3.33 -12.02 -3.53
CA GLY A 482 -2.80 -10.70 -3.85
C GLY A 482 -2.35 -9.96 -2.59
N THR A 483 -1.80 -8.78 -2.80
CA THR A 483 -1.35 -7.95 -1.67
C THR A 483 -2.48 -7.11 -1.09
N GLY A 484 -3.58 -6.92 -1.83
CA GLY A 484 -4.68 -6.03 -1.44
C GLY A 484 -4.27 -4.55 -1.33
N ILE A 485 -3.11 -4.18 -1.91
CA ILE A 485 -2.41 -2.92 -1.67
C ILE A 485 -1.90 -2.35 -3.00
N PRO A 486 -2.22 -1.09 -3.35
CA PRO A 486 -3.24 -0.25 -2.71
C PRO A 486 -4.63 -0.86 -2.87
N TYR A 487 -5.51 -0.72 -1.86
CA TYR A 487 -6.88 -1.26 -1.94
C TYR A 487 -7.68 -0.66 -3.10
N SER A 488 -7.75 0.67 -3.18
CA SER A 488 -8.47 1.40 -4.23
C SER A 488 -7.52 1.93 -5.32
N PRO A 489 -7.93 1.94 -6.61
CA PRO A 489 -9.22 1.48 -7.14
C PRO A 489 -9.27 -0.02 -7.49
N ARG A 490 -8.13 -0.71 -7.50
CA ARG A 490 -8.01 -2.05 -8.09
C ARG A 490 -8.79 -3.13 -7.32
N TYR A 491 -8.48 -3.30 -6.03
CA TYR A 491 -9.09 -4.37 -5.23
C TYR A 491 -10.50 -4.00 -4.78
N SER A 492 -10.79 -2.72 -4.55
CA SER A 492 -12.17 -2.25 -4.32
C SER A 492 -13.09 -2.60 -5.49
N SER A 493 -12.65 -2.42 -6.74
CA SER A 493 -13.45 -2.80 -7.93
C SER A 493 -13.77 -4.30 -7.93
N ILE A 494 -12.78 -5.15 -7.62
CA ILE A 494 -12.99 -6.61 -7.53
C ILE A 494 -14.02 -6.95 -6.44
N ILE A 495 -13.90 -6.36 -5.25
CA ILE A 495 -14.87 -6.56 -4.15
C ILE A 495 -16.28 -6.17 -4.61
N HIS A 496 -16.43 -5.02 -5.27
CA HIS A 496 -17.72 -4.56 -5.77
C HIS A 496 -18.31 -5.50 -6.82
N GLU A 497 -17.51 -5.95 -7.79
CA GLU A 497 -17.96 -6.88 -8.83
C GLU A 497 -18.45 -8.21 -8.26
N PHE A 498 -17.71 -8.79 -7.30
CA PHE A 498 -18.12 -10.04 -6.66
C PHE A 498 -19.34 -9.84 -5.77
N LYS A 499 -19.41 -8.72 -5.05
CA LYS A 499 -20.59 -8.38 -4.24
C LYS A 499 -21.84 -8.26 -5.11
N GLN A 500 -21.74 -7.60 -6.27
CA GLN A 500 -22.82 -7.47 -7.24
C GLN A 500 -23.24 -8.82 -7.84
N ALA A 501 -22.31 -9.78 -7.97
CA ALA A 501 -22.62 -11.16 -8.36
C ALA A 501 -23.21 -12.03 -7.23
N GLY A 502 -23.45 -11.45 -6.05
CA GLY A 502 -24.07 -12.13 -4.91
C GLY A 502 -23.11 -12.97 -4.09
N PHE A 503 -21.80 -12.67 -4.12
CA PHE A 503 -20.82 -13.34 -3.26
C PHE A 503 -20.77 -12.71 -1.87
N TYR A 504 -20.47 -13.53 -0.87
CA TYR A 504 -19.96 -13.06 0.42
C TYR A 504 -18.50 -12.63 0.26
N THR A 505 -18.18 -11.38 0.55
CA THR A 505 -16.84 -10.82 0.31
C THR A 505 -16.05 -10.69 1.61
N GLN A 506 -14.90 -11.37 1.68
CA GLN A 506 -14.05 -11.38 2.86
C GLN A 506 -12.60 -11.01 2.52
N ILE A 507 -12.03 -10.07 3.26
CA ILE A 507 -10.60 -9.78 3.25
C ILE A 507 -9.97 -10.31 4.54
N THR A 508 -8.88 -11.06 4.41
CA THR A 508 -8.03 -11.44 5.53
C THR A 508 -6.66 -10.82 5.34
N ALA A 509 -6.33 -9.87 6.20
CA ALA A 509 -5.05 -9.19 6.23
C ALA A 509 -4.07 -9.89 7.19
N VAL A 510 -2.80 -9.97 6.81
CA VAL A 510 -1.73 -10.47 7.68
C VAL A 510 -0.61 -9.44 7.76
N ASP A 511 -0.28 -9.07 9.00
CA ASP A 511 0.77 -8.14 9.32
C ASP A 511 2.03 -8.83 9.86
N ALA A 512 3.20 -8.33 9.46
CA ALA A 512 4.51 -8.76 9.96
C ALA A 512 5.47 -7.57 10.04
N PHE A 513 6.36 -7.51 11.02
CA PHE A 513 7.26 -6.36 11.19
C PHE A 513 8.27 -6.21 10.04
N ILE A 514 8.36 -4.99 9.49
CA ILE A 514 9.40 -4.61 8.55
C ILE A 514 10.65 -4.06 9.25
N VAL A 515 10.44 -3.35 10.36
CA VAL A 515 11.47 -2.91 11.31
C VAL A 515 11.00 -3.36 12.68
N LYS A 516 11.86 -4.03 13.45
CA LYS A 516 11.53 -4.41 14.82
C LYS A 516 11.67 -3.18 15.74
N PRO A 517 10.68 -2.90 16.62
CA PRO A 517 10.85 -1.87 17.63
C PRO A 517 11.99 -2.25 18.58
N GLY A 518 12.87 -1.28 18.87
CA GLY A 518 13.96 -1.46 19.83
C GLY A 518 13.45 -1.93 21.20
N ASN A 519 14.20 -2.81 21.87
CA ASN A 519 13.89 -3.41 23.18
C ASN A 519 12.66 -4.34 23.21
N ARG A 520 11.99 -4.57 22.07
CA ARG A 520 10.84 -5.47 21.93
C ARG A 520 11.14 -6.65 21.00
N GLU A 521 12.41 -6.88 20.67
CA GLU A 521 12.83 -7.95 19.75
C GLU A 521 12.49 -9.34 20.28
N HIS A 522 12.47 -9.50 21.61
CA HIS A 522 12.07 -10.73 22.29
C HIS A 522 10.60 -11.10 22.07
N GLU A 523 9.73 -10.13 21.74
CA GLU A 523 8.32 -10.37 21.39
C GLU A 523 8.20 -10.95 19.97
N LEU A 524 9.27 -10.87 19.16
CA LEU A 524 9.27 -11.11 17.71
C LEU A 524 10.24 -12.24 17.36
N ILE A 525 9.78 -13.48 17.49
CA ILE A 525 10.58 -14.68 17.20
C ILE A 525 10.98 -14.73 15.72
N ARG A 526 10.08 -14.29 14.82
CA ARG A 526 10.36 -14.27 13.37
C ARG A 526 11.39 -13.22 12.98
N SER A 527 12.12 -13.50 11.90
CA SER A 527 12.99 -12.54 11.24
C SER A 527 12.18 -11.37 10.68
N THR A 528 12.83 -10.23 10.40
CA THR A 528 12.15 -9.12 9.73
C THR A 528 11.61 -9.57 8.38
N VAL A 529 10.64 -8.83 7.85
CA VAL A 529 10.15 -9.07 6.47
C VAL A 529 11.30 -9.08 5.47
N ILE A 530 12.26 -8.17 5.59
CA ILE A 530 13.39 -8.07 4.66
C ILE A 530 14.23 -9.35 4.72
N ASP A 531 14.56 -9.82 5.91
CA ASP A 531 15.31 -11.06 6.09
C ASP A 531 14.51 -12.28 5.65
N SER A 532 13.21 -12.32 5.92
CA SER A 532 12.31 -13.37 5.42
C SER A 532 12.30 -13.43 3.89
N VAL A 533 12.32 -12.27 3.23
CA VAL A 533 12.38 -12.17 1.77
C VAL A 533 13.77 -12.57 1.25
N LYS A 534 14.86 -12.21 1.95
CA LYS A 534 16.23 -12.66 1.63
C LYS A 534 16.38 -14.18 1.77
N GLN A 535 15.92 -14.76 2.88
CA GLN A 535 15.94 -16.21 3.11
C GLN A 535 15.10 -16.96 2.07
N ARG A 536 13.93 -16.41 1.69
CA ARG A 536 13.13 -16.97 0.60
C ARG A 536 13.90 -16.90 -0.72
N PHE A 537 14.55 -15.77 -1.00
CA PHE A 537 15.38 -15.61 -2.18
C PHE A 537 16.53 -16.62 -2.23
N GLU A 538 17.28 -16.80 -1.14
CA GLU A 538 18.35 -17.80 -1.04
C GLU A 538 17.84 -19.23 -1.27
N LYS A 539 16.64 -19.56 -0.74
CA LYS A 539 16.07 -20.90 -0.84
C LYS A 539 15.44 -21.20 -2.20
N THR A 540 14.76 -20.22 -2.79
CA THR A 540 13.90 -20.44 -3.96
C THR A 540 14.32 -19.65 -5.20
N GLY A 541 15.43 -18.90 -5.12
CA GLY A 541 15.83 -17.90 -6.12
C GLY A 541 14.85 -16.72 -6.22
N ARG A 542 13.80 -16.62 -5.38
CA ARG A 542 12.67 -15.73 -5.65
C ARG A 542 12.39 -14.75 -4.52
N ALA A 543 12.27 -13.48 -4.87
CA ALA A 543 11.75 -12.43 -4.01
C ALA A 543 11.07 -11.33 -4.83
N LEU A 544 10.53 -10.31 -4.15
CA LEU A 544 10.06 -9.07 -4.76
C LEU A 544 11.13 -7.98 -4.65
N PRO A 545 11.30 -7.09 -5.66
CA PRO A 545 12.19 -5.94 -5.55
C PRO A 545 11.99 -5.17 -4.24
N TRP A 546 13.08 -4.77 -3.60
CA TRP A 546 13.04 -4.20 -2.24
C TRP A 546 12.12 -2.99 -2.13
N VAL A 547 12.13 -2.11 -3.12
CA VAL A 547 11.23 -0.93 -3.18
C VAL A 547 9.75 -1.33 -3.15
N ILE A 548 9.38 -2.41 -3.86
CA ILE A 548 8.00 -2.92 -3.89
C ILE A 548 7.65 -3.57 -2.55
N THR A 549 8.57 -4.34 -1.97
CA THR A 549 8.40 -4.98 -0.66
C THR A 549 8.17 -3.93 0.44
N VAL A 550 9.03 -2.91 0.52
CA VAL A 550 8.93 -1.79 1.46
C VAL A 550 7.62 -1.02 1.27
N TYR A 551 7.31 -0.63 0.03
CA TYR A 551 6.10 0.11 -0.30
C TYR A 551 4.84 -0.60 0.18
N LYS A 552 4.71 -1.90 -0.10
CA LYS A 552 3.52 -2.69 0.26
C LYS A 552 3.33 -2.77 1.77
N HIS A 553 4.40 -2.92 2.56
CA HIS A 553 4.28 -2.95 4.03
C HIS A 553 3.88 -1.60 4.62
N ILE A 554 4.46 -0.50 4.14
CA ILE A 554 4.16 0.86 4.62
C ILE A 554 2.73 1.29 4.25
N ARG A 555 2.21 0.81 3.11
CA ARG A 555 0.86 1.13 2.60
C ARG A 555 -0.24 0.21 3.10
N SER A 556 0.10 -0.93 3.70
CA SER A 556 -0.87 -1.90 4.20
C SER A 556 -1.90 -1.31 5.19
N PRO A 557 -1.54 -0.41 6.13
CA PRO A 557 -2.51 0.15 7.08
C PRO A 557 -3.58 1.00 6.42
N GLU A 558 -3.18 1.85 5.47
CA GLU A 558 -4.09 2.70 4.69
C GLU A 558 -5.08 1.83 3.90
N SER A 559 -4.56 0.81 3.20
CA SER A 559 -5.41 -0.12 2.43
C SER A 559 -6.39 -0.91 3.31
N PHE A 560 -5.98 -1.27 4.52
CA PHE A 560 -6.85 -1.96 5.48
C PHE A 560 -7.98 -1.07 5.99
N LEU A 561 -7.67 0.18 6.36
CA LEU A 561 -8.67 1.14 6.84
C LEU A 561 -9.64 1.56 5.72
N ASP A 562 -9.15 1.73 4.49
CA ASP A 562 -10.00 2.00 3.33
C ASP A 562 -10.95 0.83 3.04
N ALA A 563 -10.46 -0.40 3.10
CA ALA A 563 -11.28 -1.61 2.93
C ALA A 563 -12.31 -1.77 4.05
N LEU A 564 -11.97 -1.41 5.29
CA LEU A 564 -12.90 -1.40 6.41
C LEU A 564 -14.11 -0.50 6.13
N GLU A 565 -13.92 0.64 5.49
CA GLU A 565 -15.01 1.58 5.16
C GLU A 565 -15.85 1.14 3.95
N ASP A 566 -15.40 0.14 3.17
CA ASP A 566 -16.06 -0.28 1.94
C ASP A 566 -17.41 -0.97 2.21
N PRO A 567 -18.54 -0.47 1.66
CA PRO A 567 -19.86 -1.06 1.83
C PRO A 567 -20.03 -2.41 1.11
N ALA A 568 -19.27 -2.67 0.05
CA ALA A 568 -19.33 -3.91 -0.73
C ALA A 568 -18.54 -5.05 -0.10
N LEU A 569 -17.63 -4.75 0.84
CA LEU A 569 -16.97 -5.75 1.66
C LEU A 569 -17.92 -6.22 2.76
N ASP A 570 -18.02 -7.53 3.03
CA ASP A 570 -18.80 -8.07 4.16
C ASP A 570 -17.97 -8.24 5.43
N LYS A 571 -16.77 -8.83 5.30
CA LYS A 571 -15.88 -9.12 6.42
C LYS A 571 -14.45 -8.66 6.16
N ILE A 572 -13.82 -8.07 7.17
CA ILE A 572 -12.37 -7.86 7.21
C ILE A 572 -11.78 -8.34 8.53
N SER A 573 -10.59 -8.93 8.47
CA SER A 573 -9.84 -9.37 9.65
C SER A 573 -8.35 -9.07 9.49
N LEU A 574 -7.66 -8.90 10.61
CA LEU A 574 -6.22 -8.64 10.68
C LEU A 574 -5.56 -9.65 11.62
N PHE A 575 -4.60 -10.40 11.11
CA PHE A 575 -3.76 -11.32 11.87
C PHE A 575 -2.35 -10.78 12.02
N ALA A 576 -1.71 -11.10 13.14
CA ALA A 576 -0.27 -10.93 13.28
C ALA A 576 0.47 -12.21 12.91
N ASN A 577 1.65 -12.04 12.33
CA ASN A 577 2.60 -13.10 12.04
C ASN A 577 3.94 -12.83 12.76
N ASP A 578 3.87 -12.77 14.09
CA ASP A 578 5.02 -12.43 14.93
C ASP A 578 5.66 -13.68 15.58
N SER A 579 4.95 -14.81 15.54
CA SER A 579 5.27 -16.05 16.25
C SER A 579 5.77 -17.17 15.32
N GLU A 580 5.93 -18.38 15.86
CA GLU A 580 6.30 -19.57 15.08
C GLU A 580 5.38 -19.81 13.87
N PRO A 581 5.86 -20.51 12.81
CA PRO A 581 5.01 -20.95 11.70
C PRO A 581 3.68 -21.58 12.15
N GLY A 582 2.57 -21.07 11.61
CA GLY A 582 1.22 -21.52 11.94
C GLY A 582 0.61 -20.93 13.23
N MET A 583 1.35 -20.09 13.96
CA MET A 583 0.89 -19.46 15.21
C MET A 583 0.37 -18.03 15.00
N HIS A 584 -0.32 -17.78 13.89
CA HIS A 584 -1.00 -16.51 13.68
C HIS A 584 -2.06 -16.27 14.77
N TYR A 585 -2.18 -15.02 15.22
CA TYR A 585 -3.22 -14.61 16.18
C TYR A 585 -4.00 -13.41 15.65
N LEU A 586 -5.29 -13.36 16.00
CA LEU A 586 -6.21 -12.33 15.54
C LEU A 586 -5.97 -11.02 16.29
N ILE A 587 -5.59 -9.97 15.56
CA ILE A 587 -5.46 -8.60 16.09
C ILE A 587 -6.83 -7.92 16.13
N ALA A 588 -7.58 -8.01 15.03
CA ALA A 588 -8.86 -7.35 14.88
C ALA A 588 -9.76 -8.02 13.85
N GLU A 589 -11.08 -7.86 13.98
CA GLU A 589 -12.06 -8.27 12.96
C GLU A 589 -13.26 -7.32 12.94
N SER A 590 -13.92 -7.20 11.78
CA SER A 590 -15.12 -6.37 11.65
C SER A 590 -16.39 -7.14 11.97
N PHE A 591 -17.38 -6.47 12.53
CA PHE A 591 -18.76 -6.96 12.68
C PHE A 591 -19.73 -5.88 12.19
N ASN A 592 -20.87 -6.30 11.66
CA ASN A 592 -22.01 -5.41 11.44
C ASN A 592 -22.91 -5.49 12.69
N LEU A 593 -22.90 -4.42 13.50
CA LEU A 593 -23.58 -4.38 14.79
C LEU A 593 -24.71 -3.34 14.79
N PRO A 594 -25.88 -3.64 15.38
CA PRO A 594 -26.93 -2.66 15.56
C PRO A 594 -26.58 -1.65 16.66
N ASP A 595 -27.28 -0.50 16.67
CA ASP A 595 -27.15 0.57 17.67
C ASP A 595 -27.08 0.07 19.12
N ARG A 596 -27.91 -0.94 19.45
CA ARG A 596 -27.98 -1.51 20.80
C ARG A 596 -26.66 -2.14 21.21
N GLU A 597 -26.02 -2.89 20.32
CA GLU A 597 -24.74 -3.54 20.62
C GLU A 597 -23.60 -2.54 20.67
N VAL A 598 -23.64 -1.50 19.83
CA VAL A 598 -22.69 -0.38 19.92
C VAL A 598 -22.80 0.34 21.28
N LYS A 599 -24.01 0.56 21.79
CA LYS A 599 -24.23 1.13 23.13
C LYS A 599 -23.68 0.21 24.23
N LEU A 600 -23.80 -1.10 24.08
CA LEU A 600 -23.21 -2.08 25.00
C LEU A 600 -21.69 -2.01 24.99
N LEU A 601 -21.04 -1.96 23.82
CA LEU A 601 -19.58 -1.80 23.72
C LEU A 601 -19.09 -0.55 24.44
N LYS A 602 -19.78 0.59 24.25
CA LYS A 602 -19.47 1.85 24.95
C LYS A 602 -19.59 1.70 26.47
N THR A 603 -20.65 1.04 26.93
CA THR A 603 -20.88 0.80 28.37
C THR A 603 -19.82 -0.12 28.98
N HIS A 604 -19.43 -1.18 28.27
CA HIS A 604 -18.37 -2.09 28.69
C HIS A 604 -17.00 -1.41 28.74
N GLN A 605 -16.70 -0.53 27.78
CA GLN A 605 -15.46 0.27 27.82
C GLN A 605 -15.43 1.21 29.03
N LEU A 606 -16.51 1.95 29.29
CA LEU A 606 -16.60 2.86 30.44
C LEU A 606 -16.54 2.14 31.80
N SER A 607 -17.01 0.90 31.87
CA SER A 607 -17.02 0.08 33.09
C SER A 607 -15.79 -0.82 33.26
N GLY A 608 -14.87 -0.85 32.29
CA GLY A 608 -13.67 -1.71 32.35
C GLY A 608 -13.97 -3.21 32.22
N SER A 609 -14.95 -3.57 31.39
CA SER A 609 -15.35 -4.95 31.11
C SER A 609 -15.41 -5.28 29.60
N LEU A 610 -14.70 -4.49 28.79
CA LEU A 610 -14.70 -4.60 27.33
C LEU A 610 -14.06 -5.92 26.88
N ALA A 611 -12.93 -6.34 27.46
CA ALA A 611 -12.25 -7.57 27.06
C ALA A 611 -13.15 -8.79 27.25
N LYS A 612 -13.88 -8.86 28.37
CA LYS A 612 -14.86 -9.93 28.59
C LYS A 612 -16.00 -9.87 27.56
N SER A 613 -16.51 -8.68 27.25
CA SER A 613 -17.57 -8.49 26.25
C SER A 613 -17.12 -8.92 24.86
N LEU A 614 -15.89 -8.60 24.45
CA LEU A 614 -15.36 -8.96 23.14
C LEU A 614 -15.16 -10.48 23.01
N ILE A 615 -14.66 -11.17 24.04
CA ILE A 615 -14.63 -12.65 24.06
C ILE A 615 -16.04 -13.22 23.89
N SER A 616 -17.04 -12.63 24.56
CA SER A 616 -18.43 -13.07 24.42
C SER A 616 -18.92 -12.90 22.99
N LEU A 617 -18.60 -11.76 22.36
CA LEU A 617 -18.95 -11.48 20.98
C LEU A 617 -18.32 -12.52 20.04
N SER A 618 -17.01 -12.81 20.18
CA SER A 618 -16.35 -13.84 19.35
C SER A 618 -16.96 -15.23 19.54
N LYS A 619 -17.52 -15.54 20.72
CA LYS A 619 -18.13 -16.84 21.02
C LYS A 619 -19.57 -16.98 20.52
N THR A 620 -20.29 -15.88 20.39
CA THR A 620 -21.77 -15.90 20.23
C THR A 620 -22.24 -15.33 18.91
N ASN A 621 -21.43 -14.48 18.25
CA ASN A 621 -21.78 -13.94 16.94
C ASN A 621 -21.42 -14.96 15.85
N ASP A 622 -22.34 -15.20 14.91
CA ASP A 622 -22.16 -16.19 13.83
C ASP A 622 -21.14 -15.70 12.77
N ASP A 623 -20.90 -14.39 12.70
CA ASP A 623 -19.88 -13.81 11.83
C ASP A 623 -18.48 -13.80 12.46
N SER A 624 -18.29 -14.35 13.68
CA SER A 624 -16.94 -14.39 14.27
C SER A 624 -16.02 -15.35 13.52
N LEU A 625 -14.88 -14.84 13.08
CA LEU A 625 -13.90 -15.62 12.34
C LEU A 625 -13.33 -16.78 13.17
N LEU A 626 -12.97 -16.54 14.43
CA LEU A 626 -12.41 -17.59 15.29
C LEU A 626 -13.44 -18.68 15.60
N ARG A 627 -14.71 -18.33 15.78
CA ARG A 627 -15.78 -19.31 15.99
C ARG A 627 -15.97 -20.19 14.75
N ASN A 628 -15.96 -19.57 13.57
CA ASN A 628 -16.10 -20.27 12.30
C ASN A 628 -14.93 -21.21 12.05
N LEU A 629 -13.69 -20.76 12.31
CA LEU A 629 -12.48 -21.60 12.23
C LEU A 629 -12.47 -22.73 13.26
N ALA A 630 -13.09 -22.54 14.42
CA ALA A 630 -13.17 -23.58 15.44
C ALA A 630 -14.29 -24.60 15.17
N HIS A 631 -15.15 -24.44 14.15
CA HIS A 631 -16.29 -25.33 13.88
C HIS A 631 -17.16 -25.63 15.12
N ASN A 632 -17.38 -24.61 15.97
CA ASN A 632 -18.05 -24.72 17.27
C ASN A 632 -17.34 -25.61 18.34
N ASP A 633 -16.11 -26.08 18.10
CA ASP A 633 -15.27 -26.68 19.15
C ASP A 633 -14.79 -25.61 20.14
N LYS A 634 -15.36 -25.66 21.34
CA LYS A 634 -15.04 -24.75 22.44
C LYS A 634 -13.57 -24.79 22.85
N THR A 635 -12.92 -25.95 22.73
CA THR A 635 -11.52 -26.14 23.12
C THR A 635 -10.59 -25.48 22.10
N THR A 636 -10.82 -25.73 20.80
CA THR A 636 -10.09 -25.06 19.72
C THR A 636 -10.31 -23.56 19.73
N LEU A 637 -11.55 -23.09 19.88
CA LEU A 637 -11.85 -21.67 20.01
C LEU A 637 -11.09 -21.03 21.18
N ARG A 638 -11.09 -21.70 22.34
CA ARG A 638 -10.39 -21.19 23.52
C ARG A 638 -8.90 -21.08 23.27
N ARG A 639 -8.29 -22.12 22.68
CA ARG A 639 -6.87 -22.13 22.30
C ARG A 639 -6.53 -21.01 21.31
N MET A 640 -7.38 -20.75 20.32
CA MET A 640 -7.18 -19.66 19.35
C MET A 640 -7.27 -18.27 20.00
N ILE A 641 -8.20 -18.06 20.93
CA ILE A 641 -8.30 -16.82 21.71
C ILE A 641 -7.05 -16.65 22.59
N ASP A 642 -6.62 -17.72 23.26
CA ASP A 642 -5.49 -17.70 24.19
C ASP A 642 -4.13 -17.53 23.48
N ARG A 643 -4.06 -17.64 22.13
CA ARG A 643 -2.87 -17.26 21.34
C ARG A 643 -2.59 -15.76 21.35
N ASN A 644 -3.59 -14.92 21.61
CA ASN A 644 -3.40 -13.48 21.60
C ASN A 644 -2.64 -13.03 22.86
N PRO A 645 -1.40 -12.51 22.74
CA PRO A 645 -0.61 -12.12 23.89
C PRO A 645 -1.22 -10.90 24.57
N GLU A 646 -1.18 -10.89 25.91
CA GLU A 646 -1.64 -9.76 26.72
C GLU A 646 -3.11 -9.36 26.49
N TYR A 647 -4.00 -10.32 26.24
CA TYR A 647 -5.43 -10.05 26.11
C TYR A 647 -6.05 -9.59 27.44
N ASN A 648 -6.23 -8.28 27.61
CA ASN A 648 -6.80 -7.68 28.82
C ASN A 648 -7.44 -6.31 28.55
N GLU A 649 -8.11 -5.74 29.56
CA GLU A 649 -8.80 -4.44 29.47
C GLU A 649 -7.90 -3.27 29.04
N GLN A 650 -6.59 -3.35 29.23
CA GLN A 650 -5.65 -2.31 28.80
C GLN A 650 -5.19 -2.45 27.36
N ASN A 651 -5.55 -3.56 26.69
CA ASN A 651 -5.07 -3.90 25.35
C ASN A 651 -6.20 -4.26 24.37
N VAL A 652 -7.45 -3.91 24.69
CA VAL A 652 -8.59 -4.08 23.78
C VAL A 652 -9.18 -2.73 23.40
N ALA A 653 -9.74 -2.64 22.20
CA ALA A 653 -10.37 -1.44 21.69
C ALA A 653 -11.43 -1.79 20.63
N TYR A 654 -12.05 -0.76 20.05
CA TYR A 654 -12.88 -0.90 18.86
C TYR A 654 -12.85 0.40 18.05
N LEU A 655 -13.20 0.34 16.76
CA LEU A 655 -13.49 1.49 15.89
C LEU A 655 -14.90 1.34 15.31
N ILE A 656 -15.62 2.45 15.11
CA ILE A 656 -17.01 2.46 14.61
C ILE A 656 -17.08 3.26 13.32
N HIS A 657 -17.67 2.65 12.28
CA HIS A 657 -17.97 3.26 11.00
C HIS A 657 -19.48 3.14 10.74
N ASN A 658 -20.17 4.27 10.83
CA ASN A 658 -21.62 4.32 10.66
C ASN A 658 -22.00 4.04 9.19
N ARG A 659 -22.98 3.14 8.98
CA ARG A 659 -23.65 2.89 7.70
C ARG A 659 -25.11 3.35 7.80
N LEU A 660 -25.87 3.26 6.70
CA LEU A 660 -27.24 3.79 6.64
C LEU A 660 -28.19 3.11 7.65
N HIS A 661 -27.98 1.83 7.96
CA HIS A 661 -28.88 1.01 8.77
C HIS A 661 -28.21 0.25 9.94
N ASP A 662 -26.88 0.20 9.97
CA ASP A 662 -26.09 -0.49 10.97
C ASP A 662 -24.73 0.19 11.19
N HIS A 663 -23.90 -0.40 12.05
CA HIS A 663 -22.53 0.05 12.29
C HIS A 663 -21.56 -1.04 11.91
N ARG A 664 -20.63 -0.72 11.03
CA ARG A 664 -19.44 -1.55 10.91
C ARG A 664 -18.50 -1.24 12.06
N VAL A 665 -18.28 -2.23 12.91
CA VAL A 665 -17.43 -2.12 14.10
C VAL A 665 -16.19 -2.99 13.90
N LEU A 666 -15.02 -2.38 13.88
CA LEU A 666 -13.75 -3.11 13.99
C LEU A 666 -13.48 -3.38 15.47
N VAL A 667 -13.62 -4.63 15.88
CA VAL A 667 -13.22 -5.08 17.22
C VAL A 667 -11.73 -5.33 17.23
N ILE A 668 -11.02 -4.76 18.20
CA ILE A 668 -9.56 -4.87 18.33
C ILE A 668 -9.25 -5.67 19.59
N TYR A 669 -8.76 -6.89 19.39
CA TYR A 669 -8.38 -7.81 20.45
C TYR A 669 -6.95 -7.57 20.96
N ASN A 670 -6.09 -6.94 20.15
CA ASN A 670 -4.76 -6.51 20.56
C ASN A 670 -4.50 -5.07 20.08
N CYS A 671 -4.66 -4.11 20.99
CA CYS A 671 -4.54 -2.69 20.68
C CYS A 671 -3.09 -2.27 20.44
N ARG A 672 -2.11 -2.89 21.12
CA ARG A 672 -0.67 -2.64 20.93
C ARG A 672 -0.26 -3.01 19.50
N ARG A 673 -0.22 -4.31 19.17
CA ARG A 673 -0.93 -4.89 18.02
C ARG A 673 -1.21 -3.96 16.81
N MET A 674 -2.42 -3.41 16.89
CA MET A 674 -3.01 -2.48 15.93
C MET A 674 -2.25 -1.16 15.79
N ILE A 675 -1.73 -0.59 16.89
CA ILE A 675 -0.88 0.61 16.84
C ILE A 675 0.40 0.30 16.06
N ASP A 676 1.03 -0.86 16.30
CA ASP A 676 2.26 -1.30 15.60
C ASP A 676 2.03 -1.41 14.10
N PHE A 677 0.85 -1.91 13.71
CA PHE A 677 0.44 -1.95 12.33
C PHE A 677 0.28 -0.54 11.73
N ILE A 678 -0.48 0.35 12.38
CA ILE A 678 -0.75 1.71 11.88
C ILE A 678 0.53 2.54 11.78
N ASP A 679 1.43 2.43 12.76
CA ASP A 679 2.66 3.23 12.83
C ASP A 679 3.64 2.94 11.69
N LYS A 680 3.52 1.80 11.00
CA LYS A 680 4.29 1.54 9.77
C LYS A 680 4.11 2.62 8.72
N ARG A 681 2.95 3.28 8.71
CA ARG A 681 2.66 4.38 7.80
C ARG A 681 3.61 5.56 7.97
N GLN A 682 4.26 5.64 9.12
CA GLN A 682 5.21 6.70 9.42
C GLN A 682 6.57 6.47 8.74
N LEU A 683 6.94 5.23 8.45
CA LEU A 683 8.24 4.87 7.89
C LEU A 683 8.49 5.50 6.52
N ASN A 684 9.76 5.68 6.17
CA ASN A 684 10.19 6.26 4.91
C ASN A 684 10.17 5.23 3.77
N PRO A 685 9.31 5.37 2.76
CA PRO A 685 9.26 4.42 1.65
C PRO A 685 10.47 4.52 0.70
N ASN A 686 11.28 5.58 0.79
CA ASN A 686 12.39 5.85 -0.12
C ASN A 686 13.75 5.35 0.41
N ALA A 687 13.75 4.66 1.55
CA ALA A 687 14.97 4.16 2.17
C ALA A 687 15.58 3.00 1.37
N SER A 688 16.89 3.02 1.15
CA SER A 688 17.64 1.93 0.52
C SER A 688 18.16 0.87 1.51
N GLY A 689 17.89 1.03 2.81
CA GLY A 689 18.27 0.12 3.89
C GLY A 689 17.42 0.35 5.14
N GLU A 690 17.45 -0.60 6.09
CA GLU A 690 16.59 -0.58 7.28
C GLU A 690 16.75 0.69 8.13
N GLN A 691 17.99 1.17 8.31
CA GLN A 691 18.28 2.40 9.06
C GLN A 691 17.56 3.62 8.45
N GLY A 692 17.43 3.67 7.13
CA GLY A 692 16.76 4.76 6.44
C GLY A 692 15.23 4.73 6.60
N LEU A 693 14.63 3.59 6.94
CA LEU A 693 13.17 3.48 7.12
C LEU A 693 12.68 4.35 8.28
N LEU A 694 13.53 4.55 9.30
CA LEU A 694 13.22 5.38 10.46
C LEU A 694 13.40 6.88 10.18
N HIS A 695 13.98 7.28 9.05
CA HIS A 695 14.13 8.70 8.72
C HIS A 695 12.77 9.34 8.47
N LYS A 696 12.40 10.35 9.26
CA LYS A 696 11.08 10.99 9.20
C LYS A 696 10.87 11.69 7.85
N PRO A 697 9.91 11.23 7.01
CA PRO A 697 9.63 11.88 5.74
C PRO A 697 9.03 13.27 5.95
N GLU A 698 9.09 14.12 4.93
CA GLU A 698 8.52 15.48 4.97
C GLU A 698 7.02 15.48 5.30
N ALA A 699 6.30 14.44 4.87
CA ALA A 699 4.88 14.25 5.17
C ALA A 699 4.58 14.12 6.68
N LEU A 700 5.60 13.90 7.50
CA LEU A 700 5.52 13.83 8.96
C LEU A 700 6.18 15.01 9.67
N ALA A 701 6.48 16.10 8.97
CA ALA A 701 7.08 17.29 9.56
C ALA A 701 6.28 17.88 10.74
N PHE A 702 4.98 17.60 10.84
CA PHE A 702 4.14 18.03 11.95
C PHE A 702 4.21 17.12 13.18
N HIS A 703 4.67 15.87 13.03
CA HIS A 703 4.65 14.89 14.10
C HIS A 703 5.86 15.10 15.01
N VAL A 704 5.67 15.73 16.16
CA VAL A 704 6.74 15.97 17.14
C VAL A 704 6.64 14.96 18.28
N ASP A 705 7.74 14.24 18.51
CA ASP A 705 7.88 13.22 19.54
C ASP A 705 8.82 13.69 20.66
N PRO A 706 8.30 14.14 21.82
CA PRO A 706 9.12 14.73 22.90
C PRO A 706 10.24 13.85 23.47
N PRO A 707 10.04 12.53 23.70
CA PRO A 707 11.12 11.68 24.18
C PRO A 707 12.23 11.44 23.15
N SER A 708 12.00 11.70 21.85
CA SER A 708 13.00 11.44 20.82
C SER A 708 14.19 12.39 20.93
N ARG A 709 15.41 11.82 21.00
CA ARG A 709 16.67 12.58 20.94
C ARG A 709 16.99 13.08 19.53
N THR A 710 16.33 12.52 18.52
CA THR A 710 16.56 12.77 17.10
C THR A 710 15.21 13.04 16.42
N PRO A 711 14.70 14.28 16.41
CA PRO A 711 13.35 14.61 15.91
C PRO A 711 13.11 14.27 14.43
N TRP A 712 14.17 14.15 13.64
CA TRP A 712 14.16 13.68 12.25
C TRP A 712 14.16 12.14 12.10
N LEU A 713 14.18 11.39 13.21
CA LEU A 713 13.96 9.94 13.22
C LEU A 713 12.63 9.61 13.91
N ILE A 714 12.01 8.53 13.45
CA ILE A 714 10.79 7.96 14.03
C ILE A 714 11.21 7.01 15.13
N SER A 715 10.74 7.25 16.35
CA SER A 715 10.78 6.24 17.40
C SER A 715 9.57 5.32 17.22
N LEU A 716 9.85 4.04 16.92
CA LEU A 716 8.81 3.03 16.93
C LEU A 716 8.54 2.63 18.38
N GLN A 717 7.40 3.04 18.91
CA GLN A 717 6.63 2.36 19.96
C GLN A 717 7.40 1.85 21.19
N ASP A 718 7.46 2.67 22.24
CA ASP A 718 8.05 2.30 23.53
C ASP A 718 9.50 1.80 23.41
N SER A 719 10.20 2.14 22.32
CA SER A 719 11.63 1.84 22.09
C SER A 719 12.58 2.71 22.93
N THR A 720 12.04 3.39 23.95
CA THR A 720 12.76 4.28 24.86
C THR A 720 13.16 3.58 26.13
#